data_AF-A0A5D9DC49-F1
#
_entry.id   AF-A0A5D9DC49-F1
#
_cell.length_a   1.000
_cell.length_b   1.000
_cell.length_c   1.000
_cell.angle_alpha   90.00
_cell.angle_beta   90.00
_cell.angle_gamma   90.00
#
_symmetry.space_group_name_H-M   'P 1'
#
loop_
_entity.id
_entity.type
_entity.pdbx_description
1 polymer ?
#
loop_
_entity_poly.entity_id
_entity_poly.type
_entity_poly.pdbx_seq_one_letter_code
_entity_poly.pdbx_strand_id
1 'polypeptide(L)'
;MNVKTDFPHRIREIEHLEIPLSDGIRLAARIWLPEGAEDHPVPAILEYLPYRKRDGTAVRDELTHPYFAGHGYAAVRVDMRGNGESEGLMADEYLPQEQADGLEVIDWLARQPWCNGKLGMMGISWGGFNSLQLAALKPEPLKAIITLCSTDDRYTDDIHYKGGNLLHENLGWSATMLSFSAAPPDPALVGEVWRERWKQRLDNMPLLAETWMSHQTRDAYWKHGSVNQNYADIKAAVYAVGGWGDGYKNSVPRLLEHLPGPKKGLIGPWIHKYPHFAIPDPAIGFLQEALRWWDHWLKDIDTGIMDEPAGTFYLQDALPPKPMYAERPGAWVGTEGWPSADVEQRPYALTDAGLVAGDEPLSEARTVDSPLTAGSHQGEYCAIWFGPDLPGDQRQDDALALCFDSEPLEAPLDILGKPRLRLRLASDQPCGQLTVRLSDVRPDGQVARITYGVLNLSLCDHDHLEPPVPGEPMDVDIELDMIGYRLPAGHRLRVAITSANFPLLWPTPRRAALTLQPGLQRLELPTYQGETIDNPFEAPESARPADVDTQRSPAPRRTIQEDVASGEVTVIVEDDLGAMTLNDHGYRVAQSCQERYTAHPEDPSRARADIVWHYRAGRDEGPGRFDVSVESRYRLTCDETTFFIEAEQIAHDDGEEVHRKHWRTEVPRRAI
;
A
#
# COMPACT_ATOMS: atom_id res chain seq x y z
N MET A 1 -17.71 -4.44 -15.39
CA MET A 1 -18.20 -3.20 -14.75
C MET A 1 -19.23 -2.52 -15.65
N ASN A 2 -20.39 -2.17 -15.11
CA ASN A 2 -21.48 -1.50 -15.82
C ASN A 2 -21.34 0.02 -15.66
N VAL A 3 -21.40 0.76 -16.76
CA VAL A 3 -21.35 2.23 -16.75
C VAL A 3 -22.77 2.78 -16.58
N LYS A 4 -22.98 3.59 -15.53
CA LYS A 4 -24.22 4.33 -15.31
C LYS A 4 -24.14 5.72 -15.91
N THR A 5 -25.19 6.09 -16.63
CA THR A 5 -25.34 7.41 -17.26
C THR A 5 -26.62 8.11 -16.85
N ASP A 6 -27.51 7.42 -16.13
CA ASP A 6 -28.76 7.96 -15.62
C ASP A 6 -28.74 7.79 -14.10
N PHE A 7 -29.01 8.88 -13.39
CA PHE A 7 -28.89 8.98 -11.94
C PHE A 7 -30.13 9.68 -11.36
N PRO A 8 -30.50 9.40 -10.10
CA PRO A 8 -31.63 10.07 -9.43
C PRO A 8 -31.52 11.60 -9.41
N HIS A 9 -30.30 12.13 -9.35
CA HIS A 9 -30.02 13.56 -9.38
C HIS A 9 -29.18 13.94 -10.59
N ARG A 10 -29.53 15.06 -11.20
CA ARG A 10 -28.61 15.76 -12.11
C ARG A 10 -27.47 16.37 -11.30
N ILE A 11 -26.30 16.41 -11.89
CA ILE A 11 -25.08 16.90 -11.25
C ILE A 11 -24.56 18.14 -11.99
N ARG A 12 -24.14 19.13 -11.23
CA ARG A 12 -23.30 20.25 -11.66
C ARG A 12 -21.89 19.98 -11.19
N GLU A 13 -20.92 20.21 -12.06
CA GLU A 13 -19.52 20.19 -11.67
C GLU A 13 -19.00 21.61 -11.41
N ILE A 14 -18.21 21.74 -10.34
CA ILE A 14 -17.35 22.89 -10.07
C ILE A 14 -15.91 22.37 -10.26
N GLU A 15 -15.38 22.58 -11.46
CA GLU A 15 -14.07 22.04 -11.89
C GLU A 15 -12.92 22.52 -10.97
N HIS A 16 -12.98 23.77 -10.54
CA HIS A 16 -11.99 24.38 -9.67
C HIS A 16 -12.62 25.38 -8.70
N LEU A 17 -12.25 25.22 -7.43
CA LEU A 17 -12.58 26.11 -6.33
C LEU A 17 -11.35 26.24 -5.42
N GLU A 18 -11.13 27.41 -4.84
CA GLU A 18 -10.13 27.63 -3.81
C GLU A 18 -10.78 27.64 -2.41
N ILE A 19 -10.34 26.75 -1.52
CA ILE A 19 -10.70 26.72 -0.10
C ILE A 19 -9.66 27.53 0.68
N PRO A 20 -10.02 28.69 1.25
CA PRO A 20 -9.10 29.47 2.06
C PRO A 20 -8.92 28.85 3.44
N LEU A 21 -7.66 28.66 3.84
CA LEU A 21 -7.26 28.26 5.18
C LEU A 21 -6.97 29.49 6.06
N SER A 22 -6.92 29.26 7.36
CA SER A 22 -6.70 30.29 8.38
C SER A 22 -5.33 30.99 8.29
N ASP A 23 -4.32 30.31 7.74
CA ASP A 23 -2.98 30.83 7.49
C ASP A 23 -2.85 31.61 6.16
N GLY A 24 -3.95 31.74 5.40
CA GLY A 24 -4.02 32.45 4.13
C GLY A 24 -3.71 31.60 2.90
N ILE A 25 -3.32 30.33 3.07
CA ILE A 25 -3.10 29.40 1.96
C ILE A 25 -4.44 28.96 1.37
N ARG A 26 -4.46 28.79 0.06
CA ARG A 26 -5.64 28.32 -0.67
C ARG A 26 -5.42 26.92 -1.21
N LEU A 27 -6.30 25.99 -0.83
CA LEU A 27 -6.32 24.63 -1.35
C LEU A 27 -7.29 24.51 -2.51
N ALA A 28 -6.87 23.84 -3.58
CA ALA A 28 -7.69 23.60 -4.75
C ALA A 28 -8.63 22.40 -4.55
N ALA A 29 -9.89 22.58 -4.92
CA ALA A 29 -10.91 21.56 -4.87
C ALA A 29 -11.62 21.41 -6.22
N ARG A 30 -12.13 20.21 -6.49
CA ARG A 30 -13.11 19.89 -7.54
C ARG A 30 -14.33 19.29 -6.85
N ILE A 31 -15.52 19.73 -7.24
CA ILE A 31 -16.77 19.34 -6.58
C ILE A 31 -17.79 18.89 -7.61
N TRP A 32 -18.35 17.70 -7.40
CA TRP A 32 -19.53 17.24 -8.10
C TRP A 32 -20.72 17.38 -7.16
N LEU A 33 -21.67 18.21 -7.54
CA LEU A 33 -22.76 18.66 -6.67
C LEU A 33 -24.13 18.37 -7.30
N PRO A 34 -25.10 17.79 -6.56
CA PRO A 34 -26.46 17.66 -7.03
C PRO A 34 -27.07 19.03 -7.36
N GLU A 35 -27.80 19.14 -8.47
CA GLU A 35 -28.58 20.34 -8.76
C GLU A 35 -29.64 20.56 -7.66
N GLY A 36 -29.76 21.80 -7.16
CA GLY A 36 -30.69 22.16 -6.08
C GLY A 36 -30.16 21.93 -4.66
N ALA A 37 -28.89 21.53 -4.50
CA ALA A 37 -28.29 21.30 -3.18
C ALA A 37 -28.31 22.54 -2.27
N GLU A 38 -28.30 23.76 -2.79
CA GLU A 38 -28.45 24.97 -1.96
C GLU A 38 -29.83 25.13 -1.32
N ASP A 39 -30.89 24.63 -1.99
CA ASP A 39 -32.26 24.64 -1.45
C ASP A 39 -32.52 23.40 -0.58
N HIS A 40 -31.84 22.29 -0.91
CA HIS A 40 -31.92 21.01 -0.22
C HIS A 40 -30.51 20.48 0.10
N PRO A 41 -29.88 20.97 1.18
CA PRO A 41 -28.50 20.63 1.51
C PRO A 41 -28.30 19.12 1.69
N VAL A 42 -27.18 18.63 1.15
CA VAL A 42 -26.81 17.20 1.12
C VAL A 42 -25.57 16.94 1.98
N PRO A 43 -25.34 15.70 2.43
CA PRO A 43 -24.06 15.35 3.04
C PRO A 43 -22.92 15.41 2.02
N ALA A 44 -21.69 15.66 2.49
CA ALA A 44 -20.50 15.66 1.63
C ALA A 44 -19.62 14.43 1.84
N ILE A 45 -18.96 13.96 0.78
CA ILE A 45 -17.94 12.91 0.81
C ILE A 45 -16.63 13.54 0.35
N LEU A 46 -15.64 13.58 1.25
CA LEU A 46 -14.33 14.16 1.01
C LEU A 46 -13.30 13.08 0.62
N GLU A 47 -12.51 13.34 -0.41
CA GLU A 47 -11.23 12.70 -0.66
C GLU A 47 -10.12 13.76 -0.72
N TYR A 48 -9.13 13.66 0.18
CA TYR A 48 -8.05 14.62 0.38
C TYR A 48 -6.70 13.91 0.28
N LEU A 49 -5.90 14.19 -0.75
CA LEU A 49 -4.64 13.49 -1.04
C LEU A 49 -3.79 14.24 -2.09
N PRO A 50 -2.49 13.93 -2.27
CA PRO A 50 -1.55 14.77 -3.03
C PRO A 50 -1.48 14.45 -4.54
N TYR A 51 -2.33 13.57 -5.06
CA TYR A 51 -2.20 12.99 -6.40
C TYR A 51 -2.95 13.73 -7.53
N ARG A 52 -3.21 15.03 -7.36
CA ARG A 52 -3.68 15.97 -8.40
C ARG A 52 -5.05 15.65 -9.01
N LYS A 53 -6.02 16.53 -8.78
CA LYS A 53 -7.42 16.38 -9.23
C LYS A 53 -7.66 16.58 -10.73
N ARG A 54 -6.71 17.20 -11.46
CA ARG A 54 -6.89 17.58 -12.88
C ARG A 54 -6.24 16.62 -13.87
N ASP A 55 -5.24 15.86 -13.45
CA ASP A 55 -4.58 14.84 -14.24
C ASP A 55 -4.44 13.54 -13.45
N GLY A 56 -3.53 13.48 -12.47
CA GLY A 56 -3.10 12.25 -11.78
C GLY A 56 -4.25 11.32 -11.41
N THR A 57 -5.14 11.73 -10.51
CA THR A 57 -6.31 10.91 -10.16
C THR A 57 -7.55 11.16 -10.99
N ALA A 58 -7.53 12.10 -11.94
CA ALA A 58 -8.74 12.55 -12.64
C ALA A 58 -9.52 11.40 -13.28
N VAL A 59 -8.83 10.48 -14.00
CA VAL A 59 -9.46 9.31 -14.65
C VAL A 59 -10.18 8.41 -13.64
N ARG A 60 -9.58 8.20 -12.47
CA ARG A 60 -10.18 7.43 -11.37
C ARG A 60 -11.35 8.19 -10.75
N ASP A 61 -11.19 9.50 -10.55
CA ASP A 61 -12.16 10.34 -9.87
C ASP A 61 -13.49 10.40 -10.64
N GLU A 62 -13.44 10.42 -11.98
CA GLU A 62 -14.61 10.37 -12.88
C GLU A 62 -15.46 9.10 -12.71
N LEU A 63 -14.86 7.98 -12.32
CA LEU A 63 -15.62 6.73 -12.12
C LEU A 63 -16.45 6.75 -10.83
N THR A 64 -16.03 7.54 -9.85
CA THR A 64 -16.47 7.44 -8.44
C THR A 64 -17.25 8.65 -7.97
N HIS A 65 -16.71 9.86 -8.11
CA HIS A 65 -17.31 11.06 -7.53
C HIS A 65 -18.63 11.45 -8.21
N PRO A 66 -18.75 11.41 -9.55
CA PRO A 66 -20.05 11.64 -10.20
C PRO A 66 -21.11 10.60 -9.81
N TYR A 67 -20.70 9.37 -9.50
CA TYR A 67 -21.60 8.31 -9.07
C TYR A 67 -22.23 8.65 -7.71
N PHE A 68 -21.42 9.07 -6.73
CA PHE A 68 -21.96 9.52 -5.44
C PHE A 68 -22.79 10.81 -5.58
N ALA A 69 -22.35 11.76 -6.40
CA ALA A 69 -23.11 12.98 -6.64
C ALA A 69 -24.48 12.71 -7.28
N GLY A 70 -24.55 11.79 -8.24
CA GLY A 70 -25.81 11.34 -8.83
C GLY A 70 -26.79 10.72 -7.83
N HIS A 71 -26.30 10.24 -6.69
CA HIS A 71 -27.08 9.66 -5.58
C HIS A 71 -27.28 10.61 -4.39
N GLY A 72 -27.12 11.92 -4.60
CA GLY A 72 -27.48 12.94 -3.61
C GLY A 72 -26.42 13.19 -2.54
N TYR A 73 -25.15 13.20 -2.94
CA TYR A 73 -24.01 13.59 -2.11
C TYR A 73 -23.24 14.74 -2.76
N ALA A 74 -22.64 15.64 -1.99
CA ALA A 74 -21.59 16.51 -2.51
C ALA A 74 -20.27 15.73 -2.52
N ALA A 75 -19.79 15.29 -3.69
CA ALA A 75 -18.52 14.58 -3.79
C ALA A 75 -17.39 15.59 -4.02
N VAL A 76 -16.39 15.60 -3.15
CA VAL A 76 -15.38 16.67 -3.06
C VAL A 76 -13.98 16.09 -3.08
N ARG A 77 -13.20 16.47 -4.10
CA ARG A 77 -11.80 16.08 -4.26
C ARG A 77 -10.91 17.29 -4.00
N VAL A 78 -10.02 17.22 -3.02
CA VAL A 78 -9.13 18.32 -2.61
C VAL A 78 -7.66 17.95 -2.80
N ASP A 79 -6.93 18.78 -3.54
CA ASP A 79 -5.48 18.67 -3.61
C ASP A 79 -4.85 19.19 -2.31
N MET A 80 -4.00 18.36 -1.70
CA MET A 80 -3.26 18.76 -0.52
C MET A 80 -2.38 19.98 -0.76
N ARG A 81 -2.01 20.67 0.33
CA ARG A 81 -1.02 21.75 0.32
C ARG A 81 0.22 21.34 -0.50
N GLY A 82 0.67 22.24 -1.37
CA GLY A 82 1.83 22.03 -2.23
C GLY A 82 1.63 21.10 -3.44
N ASN A 83 0.44 20.54 -3.62
CA ASN A 83 0.14 19.60 -4.70
C ASN A 83 -0.95 20.15 -5.64
N GLY A 84 -0.96 19.66 -6.88
CA GLY A 84 -1.93 20.11 -7.89
C GLY A 84 -1.96 21.63 -8.02
N GLU A 85 -3.15 22.22 -7.96
CA GLU A 85 -3.33 23.68 -7.98
C GLU A 85 -3.22 24.37 -6.60
N SER A 86 -3.13 23.61 -5.50
CA SER A 86 -3.07 24.14 -4.14
C SER A 86 -1.79 24.94 -3.86
N GLU A 87 -1.90 26.01 -3.10
CA GLU A 87 -0.75 26.78 -2.65
C GLU A 87 0.09 26.02 -1.60
N GLY A 88 1.25 26.59 -1.24
CA GLY A 88 2.14 26.05 -0.22
C GLY A 88 3.13 25.00 -0.74
N LEU A 89 3.70 24.22 0.18
CA LEU A 89 4.73 23.23 -0.07
C LEU A 89 4.36 21.91 0.62
N MET A 90 4.70 20.80 -0.03
CA MET A 90 4.66 19.47 0.56
C MET A 90 6.01 19.17 1.20
N ALA A 91 6.05 19.12 2.53
CA ALA A 91 7.29 18.95 3.29
C ALA A 91 7.57 17.50 3.68
N ASP A 92 6.53 16.69 3.86
CA ASP A 92 6.61 15.26 4.20
C ASP A 92 5.22 14.62 4.06
N GLU A 93 5.10 13.35 4.43
CA GLU A 93 3.86 12.60 4.51
C GLU A 93 3.18 12.66 5.88
N TYR A 94 1.86 12.87 5.89
CA TYR A 94 0.99 12.78 7.07
C TYR A 94 1.36 13.72 8.22
N LEU A 95 1.95 14.87 7.91
CA LEU A 95 2.37 15.85 8.89
C LEU A 95 1.20 16.34 9.76
N PRO A 96 1.46 16.80 11.00
CA PRO A 96 0.47 17.54 11.77
C PRO A 96 -0.15 18.73 10.99
N GLN A 97 0.62 19.36 10.09
CA GLN A 97 0.11 20.41 9.20
C GLN A 97 -0.92 19.88 8.19
N GLU A 98 -0.69 18.72 7.58
CA GLU A 98 -1.65 18.09 6.68
C GLU A 98 -2.96 17.79 7.42
N GLN A 99 -2.86 17.27 8.64
CA GLN A 99 -4.03 16.97 9.46
C GLN A 99 -4.78 18.25 9.87
N ALA A 100 -4.06 19.33 10.23
CA ALA A 100 -4.66 20.62 10.54
C ALA A 100 -5.40 21.21 9.33
N ASP A 101 -4.79 21.19 8.14
CA ASP A 101 -5.41 21.62 6.89
C ASP A 101 -6.67 20.79 6.59
N GLY A 102 -6.61 19.47 6.78
CA GLY A 102 -7.74 18.57 6.59
C GLY A 102 -8.92 18.88 7.52
N LEU A 103 -8.66 19.24 8.80
CA LEU A 103 -9.69 19.68 9.73
C LEU A 103 -10.34 21.00 9.28
N GLU A 104 -9.55 21.96 8.80
CA GLU A 104 -10.08 23.22 8.27
C GLU A 104 -10.93 23.00 7.01
N VAL A 105 -10.53 22.06 6.14
CA VAL A 105 -11.33 21.67 4.97
C VAL A 105 -12.66 21.06 5.40
N ILE A 106 -12.67 20.14 6.37
CA ILE A 106 -13.90 19.53 6.91
C ILE A 106 -14.84 20.61 7.47
N ASP A 107 -14.31 21.53 8.28
CA ASP A 107 -15.07 22.64 8.85
C ASP A 107 -15.60 23.60 7.78
N TRP A 108 -14.80 23.89 6.76
CA TRP A 108 -15.20 24.75 5.64
C TRP A 108 -16.37 24.12 4.87
N LEU A 109 -16.26 22.83 4.53
CA LEU A 109 -17.29 22.08 3.81
C LEU A 109 -18.60 22.03 4.58
N ALA A 110 -18.55 21.75 5.89
CA ALA A 110 -19.73 21.69 6.76
C ALA A 110 -20.51 23.01 6.83
N ARG A 111 -19.88 24.15 6.51
CA ARG A 111 -20.49 25.49 6.53
C ARG A 111 -21.05 25.95 5.18
N GLN A 112 -20.85 25.17 4.12
CA GLN A 112 -21.34 25.55 2.81
C GLN A 112 -22.87 25.45 2.73
N PRO A 113 -23.54 26.36 2.00
CA PRO A 113 -25.01 26.38 1.93
C PRO A 113 -25.60 25.11 1.32
N TRP A 114 -24.81 24.36 0.54
CA TRP A 114 -25.20 23.10 -0.06
C TRP A 114 -24.90 21.86 0.81
N CYS A 115 -24.21 22.03 1.95
CA CYS A 115 -23.90 20.94 2.86
C CYS A 115 -24.86 20.93 4.06
N ASN A 116 -25.37 19.77 4.43
CA ASN A 116 -26.23 19.62 5.61
C ASN A 116 -25.46 19.50 6.95
N GLY A 117 -24.14 19.71 6.93
CA GLY A 117 -23.25 19.60 8.08
C GLY A 117 -22.74 18.20 8.40
N LYS A 118 -23.20 17.15 7.70
CA LYS A 118 -22.66 15.79 7.84
C LYS A 118 -21.66 15.48 6.73
N LEU A 119 -20.51 14.93 7.12
CA LEU A 119 -19.44 14.54 6.22
C LEU A 119 -19.06 13.07 6.37
N GLY A 120 -18.77 12.45 5.25
CA GLY A 120 -17.96 11.24 5.15
C GLY A 120 -16.60 11.55 4.54
N MET A 121 -15.62 10.70 4.78
CA MET A 121 -14.31 10.76 4.11
C MET A 121 -13.93 9.39 3.55
N MET A 122 -13.36 9.36 2.35
CA MET A 122 -12.83 8.13 1.79
C MET A 122 -11.55 8.35 1.00
N GLY A 123 -10.77 7.29 0.87
CA GLY A 123 -9.61 7.27 0.01
C GLY A 123 -8.90 5.93 0.04
N ILE A 124 -8.03 5.72 -0.94
CA ILE A 124 -7.12 4.58 -1.01
C ILE A 124 -5.69 5.03 -0.69
N SER A 125 -4.89 4.17 -0.06
CA SER A 125 -3.50 4.49 0.25
C SER A 125 -3.46 5.73 1.14
N TRP A 126 -2.69 6.75 0.80
CA TRP A 126 -2.69 8.07 1.44
C TRP A 126 -4.06 8.60 1.87
N GLY A 127 -5.06 8.57 0.99
CA GLY A 127 -6.41 9.04 1.33
C GLY A 127 -7.12 8.14 2.36
N GLY A 128 -6.76 6.86 2.42
CA GLY A 128 -7.20 5.95 3.48
C GLY A 128 -6.49 6.26 4.80
N PHE A 129 -5.16 6.38 4.79
CA PHE A 129 -4.35 6.69 5.97
C PHE A 129 -4.81 8.00 6.62
N ASN A 130 -4.92 9.08 5.86
CA ASN A 130 -5.28 10.37 6.43
C ASN A 130 -6.77 10.45 6.81
N SER A 131 -7.66 9.63 6.23
CA SER A 131 -9.03 9.51 6.72
C SER A 131 -9.11 8.91 8.12
N LEU A 132 -8.28 7.89 8.42
CA LEU A 132 -8.15 7.33 9.76
C LEU A 132 -7.56 8.35 10.74
N GLN A 133 -6.49 9.05 10.34
CA GLN A 133 -5.83 10.05 11.17
C GLN A 133 -6.76 11.22 11.50
N LEU A 134 -7.47 11.77 10.51
CA LEU A 134 -8.45 12.85 10.73
C LEU A 134 -9.64 12.37 11.56
N ALA A 135 -10.11 11.13 11.39
CA ALA A 135 -11.15 10.56 12.24
C ALA A 135 -10.73 10.45 13.71
N ALA A 136 -9.45 10.17 13.98
CA ALA A 136 -8.90 10.16 15.34
C ALA A 136 -8.84 11.56 15.99
N LEU A 137 -8.83 12.63 15.18
CA LEU A 137 -8.92 14.02 15.68
C LEU A 137 -10.37 14.45 15.98
N LYS A 138 -11.35 13.58 15.74
CA LYS A 138 -12.77 13.73 16.12
C LYS A 138 -13.43 15.04 15.63
N PRO A 139 -13.24 15.47 14.37
CA PRO A 139 -14.01 16.60 13.86
C PRO A 139 -15.50 16.28 13.93
N GLU A 140 -16.28 17.14 14.57
CA GLU A 140 -17.72 16.91 14.79
C GLU A 140 -18.47 16.61 13.48
N PRO A 141 -18.23 17.29 12.35
CA PRO A 141 -18.95 17.00 11.11
C PRO A 141 -18.70 15.60 10.52
N LEU A 142 -17.56 14.96 10.83
CA LEU A 142 -17.18 13.67 10.24
C LEU A 142 -17.89 12.50 10.94
N LYS A 143 -18.83 11.87 10.26
CA LYS A 143 -19.68 10.81 10.84
C LYS A 143 -19.23 9.40 10.48
N ALA A 144 -18.64 9.22 9.30
CA ALA A 144 -18.17 7.91 8.84
C ALA A 144 -16.99 8.04 7.86
N ILE A 145 -16.16 7.00 7.78
CA ILE A 145 -15.09 6.88 6.79
C ILE A 145 -15.15 5.55 6.06
N ILE A 146 -14.61 5.53 4.83
CA ILE A 146 -14.19 4.30 4.15
C ILE A 146 -12.69 4.39 3.91
N THR A 147 -11.92 3.56 4.59
CA THR A 147 -10.46 3.54 4.50
C THR A 147 -10.00 2.34 3.68
N LEU A 148 -9.42 2.60 2.50
CA LEU A 148 -9.01 1.53 1.59
C LEU A 148 -7.49 1.37 1.54
N CYS A 149 -7.02 0.12 1.57
CA CYS A 149 -5.62 -0.27 1.42
C CYS A 149 -4.68 0.67 2.20
N SER A 150 -4.93 0.76 3.50
CA SER A 150 -4.30 1.71 4.42
C SER A 150 -3.74 1.03 5.66
N THR A 151 -2.78 1.65 6.34
CA THR A 151 -2.27 1.14 7.61
C THR A 151 -2.76 1.89 8.84
N ASP A 152 -2.87 1.16 9.95
CA ASP A 152 -3.01 1.71 11.30
C ASP A 152 -1.67 1.84 12.05
N ASP A 153 -0.58 1.29 11.50
CA ASP A 153 0.80 1.39 11.98
C ASP A 153 1.77 1.74 10.84
N ARG A 154 2.32 2.96 10.88
CA ARG A 154 3.23 3.48 9.84
C ARG A 154 4.64 2.89 9.87
N TYR A 155 5.01 2.12 10.91
CA TYR A 155 6.35 1.52 10.98
C TYR A 155 6.33 0.04 10.61
N THR A 156 5.37 -0.74 11.08
CA THR A 156 5.44 -2.21 10.90
C THR A 156 4.75 -2.71 9.63
N ASP A 157 3.81 -1.91 9.10
CA ASP A 157 2.99 -2.25 7.95
C ASP A 157 2.85 -1.05 7.01
N ASP A 158 3.96 -0.39 6.73
CA ASP A 158 4.03 0.65 5.70
C ASP A 158 5.17 0.34 4.72
N ILE A 159 5.17 1.00 3.57
CA ILE A 159 6.20 0.89 2.54
C ILE A 159 7.63 1.23 3.02
N HIS A 160 7.78 1.78 4.22
CA HIS A 160 9.06 2.19 4.78
C HIS A 160 9.79 1.04 5.47
N TYR A 161 9.09 0.38 6.39
CA TYR A 161 9.65 -0.66 7.24
C TYR A 161 8.67 -1.83 7.40
N LYS A 162 9.20 -3.05 7.53
CA LYS A 162 8.43 -4.25 7.87
C LYS A 162 9.22 -5.16 8.78
N GLY A 163 8.64 -5.50 9.94
CA GLY A 163 9.32 -6.32 10.95
C GLY A 163 10.68 -5.76 11.39
N GLY A 164 10.85 -4.43 11.37
CA GLY A 164 12.12 -3.77 11.69
C GLY A 164 13.17 -3.77 10.56
N ASN A 165 12.80 -4.22 9.35
CA ASN A 165 13.67 -4.16 8.17
C ASN A 165 13.29 -2.97 7.26
N LEU A 166 14.26 -2.41 6.55
CA LEU A 166 14.08 -1.36 5.55
C LEU A 166 13.60 -2.01 4.26
N LEU A 167 12.43 -1.60 3.78
CA LEU A 167 11.94 -2.01 2.49
C LEU A 167 12.63 -1.21 1.38
N HIS A 168 12.92 -1.84 0.24
CA HIS A 168 13.35 -1.10 -0.95
C HIS A 168 12.30 -0.10 -1.42
N GLU A 169 11.02 -0.40 -1.17
CA GLU A 169 9.88 0.47 -1.46
C GLU A 169 9.97 1.85 -0.75
N ASN A 170 10.74 1.97 0.34
CA ASN A 170 11.03 3.28 0.96
C ASN A 170 11.68 4.24 -0.05
N LEU A 171 12.70 3.76 -0.77
CA LEU A 171 13.36 4.52 -1.81
C LEU A 171 12.49 4.66 -3.05
N GLY A 172 11.81 3.58 -3.45
CA GLY A 172 10.85 3.57 -4.57
C GLY A 172 9.82 4.68 -4.42
N TRP A 173 9.16 4.74 -3.27
CA TRP A 173 8.17 5.77 -2.96
C TRP A 173 8.76 7.16 -2.83
N SER A 174 9.95 7.32 -2.22
CA SER A 174 10.62 8.63 -2.18
C SER A 174 10.91 9.16 -3.58
N ALA A 175 11.27 8.29 -4.51
CA ALA A 175 11.48 8.64 -5.91
C ALA A 175 10.16 8.98 -6.62
N THR A 176 9.09 8.21 -6.37
CA THR A 176 7.73 8.52 -6.86
C THR A 176 7.27 9.89 -6.38
N MET A 177 7.42 10.20 -5.09
CA MET A 177 6.99 11.48 -4.53
C MET A 177 7.84 12.66 -5.01
N LEU A 178 9.13 12.46 -5.26
CA LEU A 178 9.97 13.48 -5.91
C LEU A 178 9.48 13.80 -7.33
N SER A 179 9.03 12.80 -8.08
CA SER A 179 8.45 12.97 -9.42
C SER A 179 7.07 13.61 -9.38
N PHE A 180 6.16 13.11 -8.53
CA PHE A 180 4.77 13.58 -8.44
C PHE A 180 4.69 15.03 -7.94
N SER A 181 5.48 15.37 -6.93
CA SER A 181 5.53 16.74 -6.37
C SER A 181 6.17 17.75 -7.33
N ALA A 182 6.88 17.28 -8.37
CA ALA A 182 7.49 18.12 -9.38
C ALA A 182 6.51 18.54 -10.50
N ALA A 183 5.28 18.01 -10.52
CA ALA A 183 4.29 18.40 -11.51
C ALA A 183 3.82 19.85 -11.31
N PRO A 184 3.71 20.67 -12.39
CA PRO A 184 3.30 22.06 -12.27
C PRO A 184 1.79 22.20 -11.97
N PRO A 185 1.36 23.29 -11.32
CA PRO A 185 -0.06 23.65 -11.31
C PRO A 185 -0.51 24.00 -12.73
N ASP A 186 -1.76 23.73 -13.10
CA ASP A 186 -2.20 24.03 -14.46
C ASP A 186 -2.36 25.54 -14.72
N PRO A 187 -1.65 26.12 -15.70
CA PRO A 187 -1.75 27.54 -16.03
C PRO A 187 -3.16 28.02 -16.44
N ALA A 188 -4.03 27.14 -16.94
CA ALA A 188 -5.40 27.52 -17.26
C ALA A 188 -6.28 27.77 -16.03
N LEU A 189 -5.90 27.27 -14.84
CA LEU A 189 -6.61 27.56 -13.58
C LEU A 189 -5.93 28.65 -12.77
N VAL A 190 -4.59 28.59 -12.67
CA VAL A 190 -3.85 29.50 -11.78
C VAL A 190 -3.29 30.72 -12.51
N GLY A 191 -3.37 30.79 -13.84
CA GLY A 191 -2.86 31.90 -14.63
C GLY A 191 -1.34 32.03 -14.59
N GLU A 192 -0.83 33.24 -14.85
CA GLU A 192 0.61 33.50 -15.05
C GLU A 192 1.51 33.17 -13.84
N VAL A 193 0.94 33.04 -12.63
CA VAL A 193 1.72 32.71 -11.42
C VAL A 193 2.15 31.24 -11.38
N TRP A 194 1.69 30.41 -12.31
CA TRP A 194 1.99 28.97 -12.34
C TRP A 194 3.49 28.68 -12.37
N ARG A 195 4.28 29.43 -13.15
CA ARG A 195 5.75 29.26 -13.25
C ARG A 195 6.46 29.59 -11.95
N GLU A 196 6.05 30.68 -11.30
CA GLU A 196 6.59 31.08 -10.01
C GLU A 196 6.30 30.02 -8.95
N ARG A 197 5.04 29.57 -8.85
CA ARG A 197 4.63 28.50 -7.94
C ARG A 197 5.37 27.20 -8.23
N TRP A 198 5.48 26.82 -9.50
CA TRP A 198 6.18 25.61 -9.90
C TRP A 198 7.66 25.67 -9.52
N LYS A 199 8.34 26.76 -9.86
CA LYS A 199 9.75 26.97 -9.47
C LYS A 199 9.92 26.94 -7.96
N GLN A 200 9.02 27.58 -7.20
CA GLN A 200 9.06 27.56 -5.74
C GLN A 200 8.97 26.13 -5.19
N ARG A 201 8.09 25.28 -5.75
CA ARG A 201 8.01 23.86 -5.36
C ARG A 201 9.30 23.11 -5.69
N LEU A 202 9.79 23.23 -6.93
CA LEU A 202 11.05 22.60 -7.36
C LEU A 202 12.23 22.97 -6.44
N ASP A 203 12.38 24.26 -6.14
CA ASP A 203 13.47 24.75 -5.29
C ASP A 203 13.38 24.23 -3.84
N ASN A 204 12.17 24.05 -3.31
CA ASN A 204 11.94 23.71 -1.90
C ASN A 204 11.58 22.23 -1.65
N MET A 205 11.57 21.37 -2.67
CA MET A 205 11.28 19.95 -2.47
C MET A 205 12.29 19.30 -1.50
N PRO A 206 11.80 18.53 -0.51
CA PRO A 206 12.64 17.77 0.43
C PRO A 206 13.21 16.51 -0.24
N LEU A 207 14.28 15.97 0.35
CA LEU A 207 14.77 14.63 0.05
C LEU A 207 14.16 13.64 1.07
N LEU A 208 13.01 13.07 0.75
CA LEU A 208 12.23 12.29 1.72
C LEU A 208 12.95 11.02 2.19
N ALA A 209 13.67 10.34 1.31
CA ALA A 209 14.51 9.18 1.66
C ALA A 209 15.48 9.46 2.82
N GLU A 210 16.07 10.66 2.89
CA GLU A 210 16.95 11.03 4.02
C GLU A 210 16.20 11.01 5.35
N THR A 211 15.00 11.60 5.36
CA THR A 211 14.16 11.71 6.55
C THR A 211 13.72 10.33 7.00
N TRP A 212 13.11 9.55 6.10
CA TRP A 212 12.54 8.25 6.43
C TRP A 212 13.61 7.24 6.84
N MET A 213 14.75 7.20 6.15
CA MET A 213 15.86 6.29 6.50
C MET A 213 16.59 6.68 7.79
N SER A 214 16.43 7.92 8.27
CA SER A 214 16.97 8.35 9.56
C SER A 214 16.17 7.81 10.75
N HIS A 215 14.90 7.44 10.54
CA HIS A 215 14.00 6.92 11.56
C HIS A 215 13.94 5.38 11.54
N GLN A 216 15.07 4.72 11.84
CA GLN A 216 15.21 3.25 11.73
C GLN A 216 14.49 2.43 12.81
N THR A 217 13.93 3.07 13.83
CA THR A 217 13.14 2.45 14.91
C THR A 217 11.74 3.05 14.93
N ARG A 218 10.79 2.39 15.59
CA ARG A 218 9.41 2.89 15.79
C ARG A 218 9.34 4.08 16.77
N ASP A 219 10.02 5.16 16.44
CA ASP A 219 10.13 6.36 17.28
C ASP A 219 8.91 7.30 17.14
N ALA A 220 9.04 8.51 17.67
CA ALA A 220 7.98 9.52 17.66
C ALA A 220 7.51 9.92 16.24
N TYR A 221 8.39 9.81 15.23
CA TYR A 221 8.06 10.11 13.85
C TYR A 221 7.01 9.14 13.31
N TRP A 222 7.19 7.84 13.50
CA TRP A 222 6.19 6.87 13.03
C TRP A 222 4.93 6.86 13.90
N LYS A 223 5.10 7.05 15.21
CA LYS A 223 3.98 7.00 16.18
C LYS A 223 2.94 8.09 15.93
N HIS A 224 3.32 9.31 15.54
CA HIS A 224 2.34 10.40 15.41
C HIS A 224 1.29 10.15 14.32
N GLY A 225 1.66 9.45 13.24
CA GLY A 225 0.77 9.15 12.11
C GLY A 225 0.11 7.78 12.18
N SER A 226 0.32 7.04 13.27
CA SER A 226 -0.23 5.71 13.49
C SER A 226 -1.46 5.79 14.38
N VAL A 227 -2.63 5.33 13.92
CA VAL A 227 -3.85 5.39 14.75
C VAL A 227 -3.92 4.28 15.80
N ASN A 228 -3.08 3.24 15.66
CA ASN A 228 -2.97 2.19 16.66
C ASN A 228 -2.39 2.65 18.01
N GLN A 229 -1.93 3.89 18.11
CA GLN A 229 -1.56 4.50 19.40
C GLN A 229 -2.78 4.63 20.32
N ASN A 230 -3.97 4.89 19.76
CA ASN A 230 -5.21 4.95 20.51
C ASN A 230 -6.45 4.86 19.62
N TYR A 231 -6.94 3.63 19.37
CA TYR A 231 -8.18 3.41 18.61
C TYR A 231 -9.42 4.08 19.24
N ALA A 232 -9.41 4.36 20.55
CA ALA A 232 -10.54 5.01 21.21
C ALA A 232 -10.75 6.46 20.78
N ASP A 233 -9.77 7.04 20.09
CA ASP A 233 -9.87 8.38 19.53
C ASP A 233 -10.73 8.44 18.26
N ILE A 234 -10.98 7.31 17.59
CA ILE A 234 -11.86 7.28 16.43
C ILE A 234 -13.32 7.16 16.88
N LYS A 235 -14.13 8.18 16.54
CA LYS A 235 -15.58 8.21 16.82
C LYS A 235 -16.45 8.02 15.60
N ALA A 236 -15.95 8.37 14.41
CA ALA A 236 -16.62 8.10 13.16
C ALA A 236 -16.78 6.58 12.96
N ALA A 237 -17.85 6.16 12.30
CA ALA A 237 -17.99 4.78 11.86
C ALA A 237 -16.91 4.45 10.82
N VAL A 238 -16.32 3.25 10.85
CA VAL A 238 -15.20 2.88 9.96
C VAL A 238 -15.55 1.68 9.09
N TYR A 239 -15.50 1.83 7.77
CA TYR A 239 -15.44 0.68 6.85
C TYR A 239 -14.01 0.53 6.33
N ALA A 240 -13.32 -0.51 6.78
CA ALA A 240 -11.96 -0.82 6.34
C ALA A 240 -11.98 -1.81 5.17
N VAL A 241 -11.32 -1.48 4.07
CA VAL A 241 -11.33 -2.29 2.84
C VAL A 241 -9.90 -2.56 2.38
N GLY A 242 -9.59 -3.79 1.95
CA GLY A 242 -8.26 -4.16 1.47
C GLY A 242 -8.30 -5.29 0.43
N GLY A 243 -7.12 -5.74 0.03
CA GLY A 243 -6.96 -6.87 -0.89
C GLY A 243 -5.83 -7.80 -0.47
N TRP A 244 -5.89 -9.09 -0.81
CA TRP A 244 -4.82 -10.04 -0.45
C TRP A 244 -3.50 -9.82 -1.19
N GLY A 245 -3.58 -9.24 -2.40
CA GLY A 245 -2.42 -8.82 -3.20
C GLY A 245 -1.86 -7.46 -2.81
N ASP A 246 -2.45 -6.80 -1.82
CA ASP A 246 -2.04 -5.50 -1.30
C ASP A 246 -1.01 -5.61 -0.16
N GLY A 247 -0.23 -4.55 0.06
CA GLY A 247 0.73 -4.44 1.17
C GLY A 247 0.08 -4.22 2.55
N TYR A 248 -1.13 -3.65 2.61
CA TYR A 248 -1.77 -3.18 3.85
C TYR A 248 -2.88 -4.10 4.37
N LYS A 249 -2.92 -5.35 3.91
CA LYS A 249 -3.92 -6.38 4.27
C LYS A 249 -4.05 -6.67 5.77
N ASN A 250 -3.00 -6.38 6.55
CA ASN A 250 -2.97 -6.63 7.99
C ASN A 250 -3.86 -5.70 8.81
N SER A 251 -4.22 -4.53 8.27
CA SER A 251 -4.89 -3.46 9.02
C SER A 251 -6.37 -3.70 9.19
N VAL A 252 -7.05 -4.27 8.19
CA VAL A 252 -8.52 -4.47 8.22
C VAL A 252 -8.94 -5.32 9.42
N PRO A 253 -8.34 -6.50 9.71
CA PRO A 253 -8.71 -7.29 10.88
C PRO A 253 -8.31 -6.62 12.20
N ARG A 254 -7.17 -5.89 12.26
CA ARG A 254 -6.78 -5.14 13.46
C ARG A 254 -7.77 -4.03 13.81
N LEU A 255 -8.25 -3.30 12.80
CA LEU A 255 -9.28 -2.29 12.98
C LEU A 255 -10.60 -2.92 13.44
N LEU A 256 -10.97 -4.06 12.85
CA LEU A 256 -12.13 -4.84 13.30
C LEU A 256 -12.00 -5.32 14.74
N GLU A 257 -10.80 -5.64 15.20
CA GLU A 257 -10.54 -6.07 16.56
C GLU A 257 -10.61 -4.90 17.55
N HIS A 258 -9.90 -3.81 17.26
CA HIS A 258 -9.59 -2.81 18.29
C HIS A 258 -10.46 -1.55 18.29
N LEU A 259 -11.14 -1.20 17.19
CA LEU A 259 -12.00 -0.01 17.18
C LEU A 259 -13.19 -0.18 18.15
N PRO A 260 -13.54 0.79 18.99
CA PRO A 260 -14.66 0.63 19.93
C PRO A 260 -16.04 0.91 19.31
N GLY A 261 -16.07 1.57 18.15
CA GLY A 261 -17.28 2.05 17.50
C GLY A 261 -17.80 1.13 16.38
N PRO A 262 -18.84 1.59 15.67
CA PRO A 262 -19.38 0.89 14.50
C PRO A 262 -18.31 0.70 13.43
N LYS A 263 -18.23 -0.52 12.90
CA LYS A 263 -17.16 -0.93 12.00
C LYS A 263 -17.59 -2.04 11.04
N LYS A 264 -17.01 -2.03 9.84
CA LYS A 264 -17.01 -3.16 8.90
C LYS A 264 -15.62 -3.37 8.32
N GLY A 265 -15.33 -4.59 7.90
CA GLY A 265 -14.09 -4.98 7.24
C GLY A 265 -14.37 -5.79 5.99
N LEU A 266 -13.65 -5.50 4.91
CA LEU A 266 -13.75 -6.20 3.63
C LEU A 266 -12.37 -6.49 3.07
N ILE A 267 -12.06 -7.75 2.76
CA ILE A 267 -10.86 -8.09 1.98
C ILE A 267 -11.21 -9.03 0.82
N GLY A 268 -10.93 -8.58 -0.39
CA GLY A 268 -11.05 -9.38 -1.62
C GLY A 268 -9.71 -9.88 -2.16
N PRO A 269 -9.69 -10.53 -3.33
CA PRO A 269 -8.46 -11.06 -3.96
C PRO A 269 -7.58 -9.99 -4.62
N TRP A 270 -7.90 -8.72 -4.41
CA TRP A 270 -7.39 -7.60 -5.18
C TRP A 270 -5.95 -7.20 -4.84
N ILE A 271 -5.31 -6.54 -5.79
CA ILE A 271 -4.11 -5.70 -5.58
C ILE A 271 -4.50 -4.33 -5.00
N HIS A 272 -3.57 -3.38 -4.95
CA HIS A 272 -3.77 -2.02 -4.42
C HIS A 272 -4.69 -1.14 -5.31
N LYS A 273 -5.99 -1.48 -5.38
CA LYS A 273 -7.02 -0.81 -6.19
C LYS A 273 -8.39 -0.81 -5.50
N TYR A 274 -9.27 0.07 -5.95
CA TYR A 274 -10.67 0.07 -5.50
C TYR A 274 -11.41 -1.16 -6.04
N PRO A 275 -12.25 -1.85 -5.25
CA PRO A 275 -12.79 -3.16 -5.63
C PRO A 275 -13.70 -3.21 -6.87
N HIS A 276 -14.22 -2.08 -7.35
CA HIS A 276 -15.10 -2.04 -8.52
C HIS A 276 -14.36 -2.04 -9.87
N PHE A 277 -13.06 -1.72 -9.86
CA PHE A 277 -12.17 -1.84 -11.03
C PHE A 277 -10.86 -2.56 -10.72
N ALA A 278 -10.74 -3.13 -9.51
CA ALA A 278 -9.56 -3.85 -9.11
C ALA A 278 -9.37 -5.13 -9.92
N ILE A 279 -8.11 -5.54 -10.01
CA ILE A 279 -7.72 -6.86 -10.46
C ILE A 279 -7.00 -7.59 -9.32
N PRO A 280 -6.87 -8.92 -9.39
CA PRO A 280 -7.64 -9.83 -10.23
C PRO A 280 -9.14 -9.81 -9.90
N ASP A 281 -9.96 -10.25 -10.86
CA ASP A 281 -11.38 -10.54 -10.62
C ASP A 281 -11.57 -11.62 -9.53
N PRO A 282 -12.74 -11.69 -8.86
CA PRO A 282 -13.93 -10.87 -9.09
C PRO A 282 -13.83 -9.43 -8.57
N ALA A 283 -14.04 -8.46 -9.46
CA ALA A 283 -14.46 -7.11 -9.07
C ALA A 283 -15.91 -7.13 -8.55
N ILE A 284 -16.24 -6.23 -7.63
CA ILE A 284 -17.54 -6.19 -6.94
C ILE A 284 -18.23 -4.83 -7.07
N GLY A 285 -19.54 -4.79 -6.79
CA GLY A 285 -20.35 -3.58 -6.63
C GLY A 285 -19.96 -2.67 -5.47
N PHE A 286 -18.70 -2.24 -5.40
CA PHE A 286 -18.18 -1.45 -4.28
C PHE A 286 -18.84 -0.08 -4.17
N LEU A 287 -19.19 0.58 -5.28
CA LEU A 287 -19.86 1.88 -5.21
C LEU A 287 -21.28 1.73 -4.64
N GLN A 288 -21.98 0.64 -4.96
CA GLN A 288 -23.27 0.31 -4.36
C GLN A 288 -23.14 0.03 -2.86
N GLU A 289 -22.14 -0.76 -2.47
CA GLU A 289 -21.86 -1.05 -1.07
C GLU A 289 -21.48 0.22 -0.28
N ALA A 290 -20.65 1.09 -0.87
CA ALA A 290 -20.32 2.39 -0.29
C ALA A 290 -21.55 3.29 -0.15
N LEU A 291 -22.46 3.32 -1.13
CA LEU A 291 -23.73 4.06 -1.00
C LEU A 291 -24.57 3.56 0.18
N ARG A 292 -24.66 2.25 0.40
CA ARG A 292 -25.39 1.68 1.55
C ARG A 292 -24.79 2.15 2.88
N TRP A 293 -23.46 2.24 2.94
CA TRP A 293 -22.74 2.77 4.09
C TRP A 293 -23.00 4.26 4.31
N TRP A 294 -22.92 5.06 3.24
CA TRP A 294 -23.17 6.49 3.29
C TRP A 294 -24.62 6.82 3.63
N ASP A 295 -25.58 6.12 3.05
CA ASP A 295 -27.00 6.34 3.28
C ASP A 295 -27.33 6.06 4.77
N HIS A 296 -26.71 5.04 5.36
CA HIS A 296 -26.83 4.74 6.78
C HIS A 296 -26.27 5.85 7.67
N TRP A 297 -25.00 6.22 7.50
CA TRP A 297 -24.34 7.12 8.46
C TRP A 297 -24.54 8.61 8.18
N LEU A 298 -24.82 8.99 6.94
CA LEU A 298 -24.93 10.40 6.53
C LEU A 298 -26.37 10.83 6.28
N LYS A 299 -27.28 9.91 5.94
CA LYS A 299 -28.69 10.21 5.68
C LYS A 299 -29.67 9.55 6.68
N ASP A 300 -29.17 8.79 7.65
CA ASP A 300 -29.96 8.06 8.64
C ASP A 300 -30.98 7.08 8.00
N ILE A 301 -30.62 6.50 6.85
CA ILE A 301 -31.44 5.52 6.13
C ILE A 301 -31.04 4.11 6.59
N ASP A 302 -32.01 3.31 7.02
CA ASP A 302 -31.74 1.92 7.34
C ASP A 302 -31.52 1.10 6.04
N THR A 303 -30.27 0.73 5.79
CA THR A 303 -29.84 -0.06 4.63
C THR A 303 -29.57 -1.53 4.98
N GLY A 304 -29.75 -1.92 6.25
CA GLY A 304 -29.39 -3.24 6.78
C GLY A 304 -27.88 -3.53 6.81
N ILE A 305 -27.01 -2.60 6.42
CA ILE A 305 -25.56 -2.85 6.30
C ILE A 305 -24.90 -3.25 7.63
N MET A 306 -25.47 -2.81 8.76
CA MET A 306 -25.00 -3.13 10.11
C MET A 306 -25.59 -4.42 10.69
N ASP A 307 -26.59 -5.03 10.03
CA ASP A 307 -27.16 -6.33 10.41
C ASP A 307 -26.41 -7.51 9.78
N GLU A 308 -25.52 -7.22 8.83
CA GLU A 308 -24.63 -8.16 8.16
C GLU A 308 -23.36 -8.44 8.97
N PRO A 309 -22.60 -9.49 8.61
CA PRO A 309 -21.30 -9.76 9.24
C PRO A 309 -20.40 -8.52 9.26
N ALA A 310 -19.70 -8.34 10.39
CA ALA A 310 -18.76 -7.25 10.58
C ALA A 310 -17.54 -7.38 9.66
N GLY A 311 -17.07 -8.60 9.39
CA GLY A 311 -15.98 -8.87 8.46
C GLY A 311 -16.40 -9.77 7.31
N THR A 312 -16.12 -9.35 6.07
CA THR A 312 -16.34 -10.13 4.85
C THR A 312 -15.00 -10.37 4.16
N PHE A 313 -14.59 -11.63 4.05
CA PHE A 313 -13.27 -12.02 3.55
C PHE A 313 -13.38 -12.98 2.37
N TYR A 314 -12.40 -12.96 1.48
CA TYR A 314 -12.34 -13.87 0.33
C TYR A 314 -11.33 -15.01 0.57
N LEU A 315 -11.76 -16.27 0.52
CA LEU A 315 -10.87 -17.43 0.53
C LEU A 315 -10.44 -17.74 -0.91
N GLN A 316 -9.18 -17.45 -1.25
CA GLN A 316 -8.65 -17.72 -2.58
C GLN A 316 -8.39 -19.22 -2.79
N ASP A 317 -8.85 -19.76 -3.90
CA ASP A 317 -8.48 -21.12 -4.31
C ASP A 317 -7.03 -21.17 -4.80
N ALA A 318 -6.38 -22.32 -4.60
CA ALA A 318 -5.03 -22.55 -5.08
C ALA A 318 -4.94 -22.54 -6.61
N LEU A 319 -4.07 -21.69 -7.15
CA LEU A 319 -3.72 -21.63 -8.57
C LEU A 319 -2.22 -21.87 -8.78
N PRO A 320 -1.83 -22.33 -9.98
CA PRO A 320 -0.44 -22.26 -10.41
C PRO A 320 0.15 -20.86 -10.20
N PRO A 321 1.39 -20.74 -9.67
CA PRO A 321 2.01 -19.45 -9.40
C PRO A 321 2.23 -18.66 -10.70
N LYS A 322 1.78 -17.41 -10.71
CA LYS A 322 1.95 -16.46 -11.81
C LYS A 322 2.11 -15.06 -11.22
N PRO A 323 2.96 -14.22 -11.82
CA PRO A 323 3.17 -12.86 -11.33
C PRO A 323 2.01 -11.91 -11.66
N MET A 324 0.99 -12.40 -12.36
CA MET A 324 -0.23 -11.67 -12.68
C MET A 324 -1.37 -12.65 -12.95
N TYR A 325 -2.56 -12.30 -12.49
CA TYR A 325 -3.80 -13.04 -12.74
C TYR A 325 -4.86 -12.08 -13.28
N ALA A 326 -5.65 -12.54 -14.24
CA ALA A 326 -6.88 -11.83 -14.63
C ALA A 326 -7.98 -12.08 -13.60
N GLU A 327 -8.06 -13.31 -13.07
CA GLU A 327 -9.08 -13.77 -12.13
C GLU A 327 -8.43 -14.64 -11.03
N ARG A 328 -8.96 -14.52 -9.82
CA ARG A 328 -8.66 -15.33 -8.64
C ARG A 328 -9.97 -15.98 -8.15
N PRO A 329 -10.21 -17.26 -8.51
CA PRO A 329 -11.36 -17.99 -8.00
C PRO A 329 -11.23 -18.20 -6.48
N GLY A 330 -12.36 -18.42 -5.84
CA GLY A 330 -12.47 -18.52 -4.40
C GLY A 330 -13.90 -18.43 -3.92
N ALA A 331 -14.06 -18.21 -2.62
CA ALA A 331 -15.37 -18.07 -1.98
C ALA A 331 -15.38 -16.94 -0.95
N TRP A 332 -16.52 -16.28 -0.78
CA TRP A 332 -16.72 -15.31 0.29
C TRP A 332 -17.03 -16.01 1.61
N VAL A 333 -16.58 -15.43 2.72
CA VAL A 333 -16.89 -15.84 4.08
C VAL A 333 -17.23 -14.62 4.93
N GLY A 334 -18.13 -14.79 5.89
CA GLY A 334 -18.53 -13.77 6.86
C GLY A 334 -17.99 -14.08 8.26
N THR A 335 -17.69 -13.04 9.03
CA THR A 335 -17.28 -13.13 10.43
C THR A 335 -17.99 -12.04 11.24
N GLU A 336 -18.39 -12.37 12.47
CA GLU A 336 -19.06 -11.43 13.39
C GLU A 336 -18.10 -10.37 13.97
N GLY A 337 -16.79 -10.53 13.75
CA GLY A 337 -15.75 -9.65 14.25
C GLY A 337 -14.37 -10.29 14.09
N TRP A 338 -13.35 -9.61 14.63
CA TRP A 338 -12.00 -10.16 14.70
C TRP A 338 -11.46 -10.05 16.14
N PRO A 339 -10.76 -11.07 16.68
CA PRO A 339 -10.62 -12.42 16.13
C PRO A 339 -11.99 -13.12 16.00
N SER A 340 -12.14 -13.98 14.98
CA SER A 340 -13.38 -14.72 14.74
C SER A 340 -13.42 -16.03 15.51
N ALA A 341 -14.60 -16.40 16.05
CA ALA A 341 -14.83 -17.71 16.67
C ALA A 341 -14.78 -18.88 15.65
N ASP A 342 -14.92 -18.57 14.36
CA ASP A 342 -14.84 -19.54 13.27
C ASP A 342 -13.39 -19.81 12.85
N VAL A 343 -12.39 -19.23 13.51
CA VAL A 343 -10.97 -19.45 13.22
C VAL A 343 -10.31 -20.20 14.38
N GLU A 344 -9.85 -21.41 14.10
CA GLU A 344 -9.12 -22.27 15.05
C GLU A 344 -7.61 -22.23 14.76
N GLN A 345 -6.79 -22.08 15.81
CA GLN A 345 -5.34 -22.18 15.70
C GLN A 345 -4.91 -23.64 15.74
N ARG A 346 -4.35 -24.14 14.63
CA ARG A 346 -3.82 -25.51 14.53
C ARG A 346 -2.29 -25.50 14.68
N PRO A 347 -1.75 -26.25 15.67
CA PRO A 347 -0.31 -26.31 15.89
C PRO A 347 0.38 -27.29 14.95
N TYR A 348 1.47 -26.83 14.36
CA TYR A 348 2.45 -27.66 13.65
C TYR A 348 3.84 -27.45 14.25
N ALA A 349 4.65 -28.49 14.27
CA ALA A 349 6.05 -28.43 14.64
C ALA A 349 6.96 -28.63 13.43
N LEU A 350 8.06 -27.87 13.39
CA LEU A 350 9.13 -28.04 12.42
C LEU A 350 10.13 -29.07 12.98
N THR A 351 10.23 -30.23 12.34
CA THR A 351 10.97 -31.41 12.83
C THR A 351 11.96 -31.94 11.80
N ASP A 352 12.72 -32.96 12.17
CA ASP A 352 13.58 -33.70 11.23
C ASP A 352 12.81 -34.40 10.11
N ALA A 353 11.52 -34.70 10.32
CA ALA A 353 10.63 -35.32 9.34
C ALA A 353 9.90 -34.29 8.45
N GLY A 354 10.06 -32.99 8.70
CA GLY A 354 9.33 -31.91 8.04
C GLY A 354 8.34 -31.21 8.97
N LEU A 355 7.21 -30.76 8.42
CA LEU A 355 6.16 -30.04 9.15
C LEU A 355 5.08 -31.02 9.61
N VAL A 356 5.02 -31.30 10.92
CA VAL A 356 4.11 -32.30 11.50
C VAL A 356 3.11 -31.64 12.44
N ALA A 357 1.88 -32.16 12.54
CA ALA A 357 0.92 -31.65 13.52
C ALA A 357 1.36 -32.01 14.95
N GLY A 358 1.22 -31.08 15.90
CA GLY A 358 1.57 -31.28 17.31
C GLY A 358 2.83 -30.55 17.77
N ASP A 359 3.52 -31.10 18.77
CA ASP A 359 4.63 -30.46 19.49
C ASP A 359 5.92 -31.31 19.48
N GLU A 360 6.19 -32.03 18.39
CA GLU A 360 7.43 -32.80 18.24
C GLU A 360 8.65 -31.88 18.08
N PRO A 361 9.75 -32.08 18.83
CA PRO A 361 10.91 -31.21 18.75
C PRO A 361 11.82 -31.54 17.56
N LEU A 362 12.52 -30.52 17.05
CA LEU A 362 13.67 -30.69 16.18
C LEU A 362 14.84 -31.29 16.97
N SER A 363 15.41 -32.42 16.54
CA SER A 363 16.44 -33.12 17.31
C SER A 363 17.84 -32.51 17.20
N GLU A 364 18.17 -31.92 16.06
CA GLU A 364 19.48 -31.36 15.76
C GLU A 364 19.38 -29.94 15.19
N ALA A 365 20.40 -29.13 15.43
CA ALA A 365 20.44 -27.77 14.90
C ALA A 365 20.36 -27.77 13.37
N ARG A 366 19.78 -26.72 12.79
CA ARG A 366 19.73 -26.50 11.34
C ARG A 366 20.25 -25.12 10.99
N THR A 367 21.16 -25.07 10.03
CA THR A 367 21.70 -23.80 9.52
C THR A 367 20.78 -23.21 8.47
N VAL A 368 20.57 -21.90 8.55
CA VAL A 368 19.91 -21.07 7.54
C VAL A 368 20.94 -20.02 7.13
N ASP A 369 21.61 -20.26 6.00
CA ASP A 369 22.65 -19.38 5.47
C ASP A 369 22.37 -19.08 4.00
N SER A 370 21.40 -18.22 3.75
CA SER A 370 20.97 -17.84 2.40
C SER A 370 21.96 -16.82 1.79
N PRO A 371 22.16 -16.81 0.46
CA PRO A 371 22.81 -15.68 -0.19
C PRO A 371 21.92 -14.44 -0.08
N LEU A 372 22.51 -13.25 -0.09
CA LEU A 372 21.77 -11.98 0.01
C LEU A 372 20.85 -11.71 -1.20
N THR A 373 20.98 -12.49 -2.27
CA THR A 373 20.14 -12.45 -3.47
C THR A 373 18.90 -13.35 -3.37
N ALA A 374 18.74 -14.12 -2.28
CA ALA A 374 17.57 -14.96 -2.05
C ALA A 374 16.28 -14.12 -1.94
N GLY A 375 15.18 -14.58 -2.53
CA GLY A 375 13.89 -13.88 -2.54
C GLY A 375 13.54 -13.23 -3.89
N SER A 376 14.37 -13.41 -4.93
CA SER A 376 14.21 -12.72 -6.21
C SER A 376 12.89 -13.03 -6.92
N HIS A 377 12.19 -14.11 -6.54
CA HIS A 377 10.88 -14.50 -7.06
C HIS A 377 9.72 -14.23 -6.11
N GLN A 378 9.94 -13.51 -5.01
CA GLN A 378 8.93 -13.24 -4.00
C GLN A 378 7.84 -12.23 -4.44
N GLY A 379 8.06 -11.50 -5.53
CA GLY A 379 7.18 -10.40 -5.98
C GLY A 379 7.53 -9.06 -5.33
N GLU A 380 6.66 -8.06 -5.48
CA GLU A 380 6.80 -6.75 -4.83
C GLU A 380 6.22 -6.76 -3.40
N TYR A 381 6.59 -5.75 -2.59
CA TYR A 381 5.94 -5.49 -1.30
C TYR A 381 4.44 -5.21 -1.50
N CYS A 382 4.14 -4.33 -2.47
CA CYS A 382 2.80 -3.88 -2.78
C CYS A 382 2.61 -3.84 -4.31
N ALA A 383 1.64 -4.59 -4.84
CA ALA A 383 1.29 -4.52 -6.26
C ALA A 383 0.44 -3.26 -6.53
N ILE A 384 1.09 -2.14 -6.80
CA ILE A 384 0.45 -0.83 -7.00
C ILE A 384 0.01 -0.62 -8.44
N TRP A 385 0.84 -1.04 -9.40
CA TRP A 385 0.60 -0.86 -10.81
C TRP A 385 0.00 -2.11 -11.43
N PHE A 386 -0.41 -2.05 -12.70
CA PHE A 386 -0.92 -3.22 -13.43
C PHE A 386 0.23 -4.11 -13.96
N GLY A 387 1.35 -4.14 -13.24
CA GLY A 387 2.55 -4.89 -13.58
C GLY A 387 2.53 -6.34 -13.08
N PRO A 388 3.49 -7.17 -13.53
CA PRO A 388 3.64 -8.53 -13.04
C PRO A 388 4.35 -8.55 -11.68
N ASP A 389 3.67 -8.04 -10.66
CA ASP A 389 4.22 -7.74 -9.32
C ASP A 389 3.89 -8.81 -8.26
N LEU A 390 3.01 -9.77 -8.57
CA LEU A 390 2.68 -10.89 -7.66
C LEU A 390 3.81 -11.93 -7.62
N PRO A 391 3.89 -12.77 -6.56
CA PRO A 391 4.90 -13.82 -6.46
C PRO A 391 4.83 -14.82 -7.62
N GLY A 392 6.00 -15.11 -8.20
CA GLY A 392 6.18 -16.18 -9.17
C GLY A 392 6.29 -17.56 -8.52
N ASP A 393 6.77 -18.54 -9.29
CA ASP A 393 7.04 -19.88 -8.78
C ASP A 393 8.23 -19.85 -7.80
N GLN A 394 8.00 -20.31 -6.57
CA GLN A 394 8.97 -20.19 -5.47
C GLN A 394 10.08 -21.24 -5.51
N ARG A 395 10.06 -22.20 -6.43
CA ARG A 395 11.09 -23.26 -6.50
C ARG A 395 12.54 -22.75 -6.51
N GLN A 396 12.79 -21.61 -7.15
CA GLN A 396 14.13 -21.02 -7.22
C GLN A 396 14.58 -20.48 -5.86
N ASP A 397 13.67 -19.79 -5.15
CA ASP A 397 13.98 -19.28 -3.81
C ASP A 397 13.96 -20.36 -2.74
N ASP A 398 13.23 -21.47 -2.94
CA ASP A 398 13.23 -22.61 -2.04
C ASP A 398 14.56 -23.39 -2.09
N ALA A 399 15.27 -23.34 -3.22
CA ALA A 399 16.63 -23.89 -3.31
C ALA A 399 17.65 -23.11 -2.44
N LEU A 400 17.28 -21.92 -1.98
CA LEU A 400 18.09 -21.03 -1.14
C LEU A 400 17.59 -20.97 0.32
N ALA A 401 16.62 -21.82 0.67
CA ALA A 401 15.91 -21.80 1.94
C ALA A 401 15.99 -23.14 2.69
N LEU A 402 15.83 -23.08 4.01
CA LEU A 402 15.54 -24.26 4.82
C LEU A 402 14.03 -24.53 4.77
N CYS A 403 13.64 -25.63 4.13
CA CYS A 403 12.23 -25.98 3.91
C CYS A 403 11.77 -27.13 4.82
N PHE A 404 10.57 -26.97 5.39
CA PHE A 404 9.83 -27.99 6.13
C PHE A 404 8.48 -28.23 5.46
N ASP A 405 8.27 -29.44 4.97
CA ASP A 405 7.05 -29.82 4.23
C ASP A 405 6.15 -30.70 5.08
N SER A 406 4.85 -30.49 5.00
CA SER A 406 3.88 -31.46 5.51
C SER A 406 3.82 -32.70 4.61
N GLU A 407 3.22 -33.78 5.12
CA GLU A 407 2.65 -34.80 4.23
C GLU A 407 1.57 -34.19 3.33
N PRO A 408 1.27 -34.79 2.16
CA PRO A 408 0.17 -34.33 1.32
C PRO A 408 -1.10 -34.34 2.15
N LEU A 409 -1.85 -33.25 2.11
CA LEU A 409 -3.04 -33.12 2.92
C LEU A 409 -4.10 -34.15 2.52
N GLU A 410 -4.71 -34.80 3.50
CA GLU A 410 -5.80 -35.75 3.26
C GLU A 410 -7.12 -35.04 2.91
N ALA A 411 -7.28 -33.79 3.35
CA ALA A 411 -8.46 -32.95 3.16
C ALA A 411 -8.03 -31.49 2.91
N PRO A 412 -8.85 -30.67 2.23
CA PRO A 412 -8.54 -29.26 2.06
C PRO A 412 -8.43 -28.53 3.40
N LEU A 413 -7.61 -27.49 3.43
CA LEU A 413 -7.34 -26.67 4.60
C LEU A 413 -7.57 -25.19 4.26
N ASP A 414 -8.60 -24.62 4.85
CA ASP A 414 -8.93 -23.19 4.68
C ASP A 414 -8.16 -22.38 5.72
N ILE A 415 -7.24 -21.55 5.26
CA ILE A 415 -6.42 -20.63 6.05
C ILE A 415 -7.09 -19.26 6.00
N LEU A 416 -7.50 -18.75 7.16
CA LEU A 416 -8.00 -17.38 7.31
C LEU A 416 -7.42 -16.77 8.58
N GLY A 417 -6.45 -15.88 8.44
CA GLY A 417 -5.81 -15.25 9.59
C GLY A 417 -4.35 -14.95 9.34
N LYS A 418 -3.65 -14.62 10.44
CA LYS A 418 -2.20 -14.45 10.48
C LYS A 418 -1.53 -15.71 11.05
N PRO A 419 -0.80 -16.50 10.24
CA PRO A 419 0.07 -17.55 10.76
C PRO A 419 1.14 -16.95 11.67
N ARG A 420 1.53 -17.68 12.73
CA ARG A 420 2.57 -17.23 13.66
C ARG A 420 3.58 -18.34 13.89
N LEU A 421 4.87 -18.03 13.89
CA LEU A 421 5.91 -18.97 14.28
C LEU A 421 6.60 -18.54 15.57
N ARG A 422 6.86 -19.52 16.43
CA ARG A 422 7.77 -19.40 17.57
C ARG A 422 9.01 -20.21 17.27
N LEU A 423 10.13 -19.52 17.13
CA LEU A 423 11.40 -20.14 16.80
C LEU A 423 12.44 -19.86 17.86
N ARG A 424 13.30 -20.84 18.13
CA ARG A 424 14.54 -20.64 18.88
C ARG A 424 15.72 -20.69 17.93
N LEU A 425 16.40 -19.57 17.75
CA LEU A 425 17.50 -19.42 16.79
C LEU A 425 18.68 -18.66 17.38
N ALA A 426 19.85 -18.73 16.74
CA ALA A 426 21.01 -17.89 17.04
C ALA A 426 21.52 -17.27 15.74
N SER A 427 22.02 -16.04 15.80
CA SER A 427 22.78 -15.41 14.71
C SER A 427 24.27 -15.55 14.98
N ASP A 428 25.09 -15.74 13.94
CA ASP A 428 26.56 -15.71 14.06
C ASP A 428 27.17 -14.30 13.99
N GLN A 429 26.34 -13.28 13.76
CA GLN A 429 26.71 -11.86 13.73
C GLN A 429 25.86 -11.05 14.71
N PRO A 430 26.27 -9.81 15.08
CA PRO A 430 25.45 -8.89 15.87
C PRO A 430 24.35 -8.22 15.03
N CYS A 431 23.72 -8.98 14.14
CA CYS A 431 22.60 -8.61 13.30
C CYS A 431 21.97 -9.89 12.73
N GLY A 432 20.80 -9.78 12.10
CA GLY A 432 20.26 -10.87 11.28
C GLY A 432 18.87 -10.53 10.76
N GLN A 433 18.54 -11.07 9.59
CA GLN A 433 17.21 -10.98 9.02
C GLN A 433 16.62 -12.38 8.99
N LEU A 434 15.42 -12.54 9.52
CA LEU A 434 14.64 -13.77 9.41
C LEU A 434 13.50 -13.51 8.43
N THR A 435 13.42 -14.31 7.37
CA THR A 435 12.25 -14.34 6.49
C THR A 435 11.63 -15.72 6.53
N VAL A 436 10.31 -15.77 6.70
CA VAL A 436 9.52 -17.00 6.65
C VAL A 436 8.47 -16.88 5.56
N ARG A 437 8.45 -17.85 4.65
CA ARG A 437 7.40 -18.00 3.65
C ARG A 437 6.54 -19.23 3.98
N LEU A 438 5.23 -19.05 3.92
CA LEU A 438 4.28 -20.15 3.91
C LEU A 438 3.86 -20.38 2.45
N SER A 439 3.96 -21.62 1.98
CA SER A 439 3.75 -21.95 0.56
C SER A 439 2.88 -23.18 0.36
N ASP A 440 2.15 -23.19 -0.76
CA ASP A 440 1.45 -24.32 -1.34
C ASP A 440 2.39 -25.06 -2.31
N VAL A 441 2.78 -26.29 -1.96
CA VAL A 441 3.52 -27.19 -2.84
C VAL A 441 2.52 -28.10 -3.56
N ARG A 442 2.40 -27.89 -4.86
CA ARG A 442 1.45 -28.60 -5.73
C ARG A 442 1.95 -30.01 -6.08
N PRO A 443 1.07 -30.95 -6.43
CA PRO A 443 1.46 -32.31 -6.86
C PRO A 443 2.39 -32.36 -8.08
N ASP A 444 2.36 -31.32 -8.92
CA ASP A 444 3.25 -31.16 -10.09
C ASP A 444 4.62 -30.55 -9.73
N GLY A 445 4.83 -30.21 -8.45
CA GLY A 445 6.05 -29.64 -7.89
C GLY A 445 6.16 -28.11 -7.99
N GLN A 446 5.20 -27.41 -8.64
CA GLN A 446 5.17 -25.95 -8.61
C GLN A 446 4.89 -25.46 -7.18
N VAL A 447 5.48 -24.33 -6.80
CA VAL A 447 5.31 -23.77 -5.45
C VAL A 447 4.73 -22.36 -5.52
N ALA A 448 3.54 -22.18 -4.94
CA ALA A 448 2.90 -20.88 -4.83
C ALA A 448 3.05 -20.32 -3.41
N ARG A 449 3.46 -19.06 -3.28
CA ARG A 449 3.50 -18.39 -1.98
C ARG A 449 2.07 -18.11 -1.48
N ILE A 450 1.76 -18.56 -0.28
CA ILE A 450 0.50 -18.26 0.42
C ILE A 450 0.62 -16.91 1.13
N THR A 451 1.60 -16.79 2.02
CA THR A 451 1.89 -15.56 2.78
C THR A 451 3.35 -15.57 3.26
N TYR A 452 3.81 -14.49 3.88
CA TYR A 452 5.17 -14.37 4.38
C TYR A 452 5.23 -13.44 5.61
N GLY A 453 6.35 -13.50 6.33
CA GLY A 453 6.70 -12.61 7.41
C GLY A 453 8.20 -12.36 7.41
N VAL A 454 8.61 -11.19 7.90
CA VAL A 454 10.02 -10.79 7.99
C VAL A 454 10.29 -10.20 9.38
N LEU A 455 11.50 -10.38 9.90
CA LEU A 455 11.91 -9.87 11.21
C LEU A 455 13.40 -9.50 11.21
N ASN A 456 13.72 -8.31 11.68
CA ASN A 456 15.08 -7.89 12.01
C ASN A 456 15.39 -8.32 13.44
N LEU A 457 16.38 -9.19 13.61
CA LEU A 457 16.73 -9.75 14.92
C LEU A 457 17.30 -8.71 15.90
N SER A 458 17.73 -7.55 15.41
CA SER A 458 18.15 -6.43 16.26
C SER A 458 17.00 -5.54 16.71
N LEU A 459 15.79 -5.75 16.18
CA LEU A 459 14.60 -4.92 16.40
C LEU A 459 13.34 -5.79 16.60
N CYS A 460 13.45 -6.86 17.40
CA CYS A 460 12.34 -7.78 17.60
C CYS A 460 11.07 -7.12 18.18
N ASP A 461 11.22 -6.05 18.98
CA ASP A 461 10.10 -5.25 19.49
C ASP A 461 9.83 -3.97 18.67
N HIS A 462 10.62 -3.71 17.63
CA HIS A 462 10.59 -2.53 16.74
C HIS A 462 10.98 -1.19 17.36
N ASP A 463 10.91 -1.06 18.68
CA ASP A 463 11.13 0.17 19.43
C ASP A 463 12.57 0.32 19.90
N HIS A 464 13.22 -0.78 20.31
CA HIS A 464 14.54 -0.79 20.93
C HIS A 464 15.54 -1.59 20.09
N LEU A 465 16.68 -0.95 19.82
CA LEU A 465 17.80 -1.60 19.14
C LEU A 465 18.56 -2.49 20.12
N GLU A 466 18.33 -3.80 20.03
CA GLU A 466 18.97 -4.84 20.84
C GLU A 466 19.58 -5.90 19.92
N PRO A 467 20.81 -5.69 19.41
CA PRO A 467 21.45 -6.64 18.51
C PRO A 467 21.63 -8.03 19.15
N PRO A 468 21.49 -9.12 18.38
CA PRO A 468 21.74 -10.46 18.90
C PRO A 468 23.20 -10.61 19.33
N VAL A 469 23.46 -11.42 20.35
CA VAL A 469 24.83 -11.80 20.72
C VAL A 469 25.26 -12.97 19.83
N PRO A 470 26.37 -12.86 19.07
CA PRO A 470 26.82 -13.93 18.18
C PRO A 470 26.91 -15.31 18.86
N GLY A 471 26.17 -16.27 18.32
CA GLY A 471 26.12 -17.66 18.78
C GLY A 471 25.21 -17.91 19.99
N GLU A 472 24.64 -16.88 20.63
CA GLU A 472 23.70 -17.07 21.73
C GLU A 472 22.27 -17.30 21.21
N PRO A 473 21.58 -18.36 21.65
CA PRO A 473 20.18 -18.59 21.30
C PRO A 473 19.23 -17.52 21.85
N MET A 474 18.28 -17.11 21.02
CA MET A 474 17.14 -16.27 21.35
C MET A 474 15.83 -16.93 20.90
N ASP A 475 14.76 -16.64 21.63
CA ASP A 475 13.40 -17.04 21.24
C ASP A 475 12.77 -15.87 20.47
N VAL A 476 12.23 -16.15 19.29
CA VAL A 476 11.60 -15.16 18.41
C VAL A 476 10.16 -15.57 18.09
N ASP A 477 9.27 -14.58 18.15
CA ASP A 477 7.91 -14.68 17.65
C ASP A 477 7.82 -13.88 16.35
N ILE A 478 7.45 -14.54 15.25
CA ILE A 478 7.24 -13.89 13.95
C ILE A 478 5.80 -14.10 13.50
N GLU A 479 5.13 -13.01 13.16
CA GLU A 479 3.80 -13.02 12.56
C GLU A 479 3.93 -12.89 11.04
N LEU A 480 3.16 -13.70 10.31
CA LEU A 480 3.04 -13.62 8.87
C LEU A 480 1.83 -12.76 8.51
N ASP A 481 1.85 -12.22 7.29
CA ASP A 481 0.75 -11.41 6.80
C ASP A 481 -0.56 -12.20 6.76
N MET A 482 -1.64 -11.48 7.05
CA MET A 482 -3.02 -11.95 6.97
C MET A 482 -3.32 -12.50 5.58
N ILE A 483 -4.00 -13.65 5.51
CA ILE A 483 -4.39 -14.23 4.22
C ILE A 483 -5.71 -15.01 4.33
N GLY A 484 -6.49 -15.01 3.25
CA GLY A 484 -7.55 -15.97 2.97
C GLY A 484 -7.14 -16.90 1.83
N TYR A 485 -6.92 -18.18 2.11
CA TYR A 485 -6.39 -19.16 1.15
C TYR A 485 -6.91 -20.58 1.42
N ARG A 486 -7.32 -21.30 0.38
CA ARG A 486 -7.71 -22.71 0.44
C ARG A 486 -6.62 -23.59 -0.13
N LEU A 487 -5.95 -24.35 0.75
CA LEU A 487 -4.94 -25.33 0.38
C LEU A 487 -5.63 -26.69 0.07
N PRO A 488 -5.54 -27.22 -1.17
CA PRO A 488 -6.29 -28.43 -1.55
C PRO A 488 -5.75 -29.72 -0.93
N ALA A 489 -6.59 -30.75 -0.88
CA ALA A 489 -6.13 -32.11 -0.61
C ALA A 489 -5.10 -32.57 -1.66
N GLY A 490 -4.10 -33.34 -1.24
CA GLY A 490 -2.99 -33.80 -2.07
C GLY A 490 -1.84 -32.80 -2.25
N HIS A 491 -2.04 -31.53 -1.89
CA HIS A 491 -0.97 -30.53 -1.83
C HIS A 491 -0.23 -30.62 -0.48
N ARG A 492 0.97 -30.02 -0.37
CA ARG A 492 1.71 -29.93 0.89
C ARG A 492 1.79 -28.47 1.35
N LEU A 493 1.70 -28.27 2.66
CA LEU A 493 2.03 -27.00 3.28
C LEU A 493 3.55 -26.96 3.50
N ARG A 494 4.21 -25.89 3.04
CA ARG A 494 5.64 -25.66 3.24
C ARG A 494 5.89 -24.43 4.10
N VAL A 495 6.77 -24.56 5.07
CA VAL A 495 7.45 -23.43 5.72
C VAL A 495 8.86 -23.36 5.15
N ALA A 496 9.21 -22.24 4.51
CA ALA A 496 10.56 -21.97 4.01
C ALA A 496 11.17 -20.81 4.79
N ILE A 497 12.38 -21.01 5.32
CA ILE A 497 13.10 -20.04 6.15
C ILE A 497 14.37 -19.59 5.41
N THR A 498 14.57 -18.27 5.28
CA THR A 498 15.79 -17.67 4.72
C THR A 498 16.37 -16.62 5.66
N SER A 499 17.67 -16.34 5.51
CA SER A 499 18.38 -15.28 6.24
C SER A 499 18.50 -13.94 5.47
N ALA A 500 17.86 -13.85 4.31
CA ALA A 500 17.77 -12.67 3.45
C ALA A 500 16.50 -12.73 2.59
N ASN A 501 16.04 -11.57 2.09
CA ASN A 501 14.92 -11.47 1.16
C ASN A 501 15.04 -10.24 0.24
N PHE A 502 15.68 -10.40 -0.90
CA PHE A 502 15.92 -9.39 -1.92
C PHE A 502 14.98 -9.61 -3.13
N PRO A 503 14.39 -8.57 -3.74
CA PRO A 503 14.61 -7.14 -3.49
C PRO A 503 13.67 -6.55 -2.44
N LEU A 504 12.94 -7.37 -1.66
CA LEU A 504 12.01 -6.82 -0.68
C LEU A 504 12.72 -5.94 0.36
N LEU A 505 13.81 -6.47 0.92
CA LEU A 505 14.53 -5.90 2.05
C LEU A 505 15.92 -5.43 1.63
N TRP A 506 16.34 -4.29 2.19
CA TRP A 506 17.75 -3.95 2.20
C TRP A 506 18.51 -4.94 3.11
N PRO A 507 19.69 -5.46 2.71
CA PRO A 507 20.44 -6.41 3.53
C PRO A 507 20.99 -5.75 4.79
N THR A 508 21.15 -6.52 5.88
CA THR A 508 21.83 -6.07 7.10
C THR A 508 23.27 -5.62 6.84
N PRO A 509 23.92 -4.89 7.78
CA PRO A 509 25.29 -4.39 7.60
C PRO A 509 26.32 -5.49 7.35
N ARG A 510 26.05 -6.69 7.88
CA ARG A 510 26.84 -7.90 7.67
C ARG A 510 25.93 -9.04 7.23
N ARG A 511 26.47 -9.96 6.44
CA ARG A 511 25.81 -11.23 6.14
C ARG A 511 25.83 -12.09 7.40
N ALA A 512 24.65 -12.55 7.82
CA ALA A 512 24.47 -13.34 9.03
C ALA A 512 23.90 -14.71 8.68
N ALA A 513 24.57 -15.76 9.15
CA ALA A 513 24.04 -17.11 9.15
C ALA A 513 23.21 -17.31 10.42
N LEU A 514 22.01 -17.87 10.27
CA LEU A 514 21.16 -18.21 11.39
C LEU A 514 21.27 -19.71 11.69
N THR A 515 21.11 -20.09 12.95
CA THR A 515 21.05 -21.48 13.39
C THR A 515 19.78 -21.72 14.18
N LEU A 516 18.85 -22.47 13.60
CA LEU A 516 17.68 -23.00 14.28
C LEU A 516 18.14 -24.03 15.31
N GLN A 517 17.77 -23.84 16.57
CA GLN A 517 18.24 -24.67 17.68
C GLN A 517 17.44 -25.98 17.79
N PRO A 518 18.03 -27.05 18.36
CA PRO A 518 17.23 -28.20 18.79
C PRO A 518 16.14 -27.78 19.78
N GLY A 519 14.99 -28.45 19.72
CA GLY A 519 13.83 -28.16 20.57
C GLY A 519 12.57 -27.88 19.77
N LEU A 520 11.53 -27.40 20.46
CA LEU A 520 10.24 -27.13 19.85
C LEU A 520 10.30 -25.86 19.00
N GLN A 521 9.98 -26.00 17.72
CA GLN A 521 9.87 -24.93 16.73
C GLN A 521 8.43 -25.00 16.20
N ARG A 522 7.60 -23.99 16.49
CA ARG A 522 6.13 -24.12 16.34
C ARG A 522 5.56 -23.12 15.35
N LEU A 523 4.70 -23.60 14.47
CA LEU A 523 3.78 -22.83 13.63
C LEU A 523 2.36 -22.95 14.21
N GLU A 524 1.73 -21.82 14.50
CA GLU A 524 0.30 -21.72 14.74
C GLU A 524 -0.37 -21.29 13.43
N LEU A 525 -1.19 -22.18 12.86
CA LEU A 525 -1.87 -21.94 11.60
C LEU A 525 -3.36 -21.60 11.86
N PRO A 526 -3.85 -20.41 11.48
CA PRO A 526 -5.24 -20.04 11.65
C PRO A 526 -6.10 -20.69 10.56
N THR A 527 -7.03 -21.55 10.98
CA THR A 527 -7.85 -22.34 10.08
C THR A 527 -9.32 -22.01 10.23
N TYR A 528 -9.96 -21.65 9.12
CA TYR A 528 -11.37 -21.31 9.10
C TYR A 528 -12.23 -22.58 9.15
N GLN A 529 -13.22 -22.60 10.04
CA GLN A 529 -14.18 -23.68 10.27
C GLN A 529 -15.62 -23.27 9.93
N GLY A 530 -15.85 -22.01 9.58
CA GLY A 530 -17.18 -21.50 9.24
C GLY A 530 -17.62 -21.90 7.83
N GLU A 531 -18.84 -21.49 7.46
CA GLU A 531 -19.39 -21.74 6.14
C GLU A 531 -18.99 -20.64 5.15
N THR A 532 -18.95 -21.00 3.86
CA THR A 532 -18.88 -20.03 2.77
C THR A 532 -20.24 -19.40 2.53
N ILE A 533 -20.26 -18.13 2.15
CA ILE A 533 -21.47 -17.42 1.75
C ILE A 533 -21.48 -17.21 0.23
N ASP A 534 -22.68 -17.12 -0.34
CA ASP A 534 -22.85 -16.65 -1.72
C ASP A 534 -22.27 -15.24 -1.85
N ASN A 535 -21.84 -14.87 -3.07
CA ASN A 535 -21.34 -13.52 -3.33
C ASN A 535 -22.36 -12.47 -2.86
N PRO A 536 -22.06 -11.70 -1.79
CA PRO A 536 -23.03 -10.78 -1.21
C PRO A 536 -23.12 -9.47 -2.02
N PHE A 537 -22.27 -9.29 -3.03
CA PHE A 537 -22.15 -8.05 -3.78
C PHE A 537 -22.78 -8.13 -5.16
N GLU A 538 -23.38 -7.02 -5.57
CA GLU A 538 -23.84 -6.81 -6.94
C GLU A 538 -22.65 -6.75 -7.93
N ALA A 539 -22.97 -6.77 -9.22
CA ALA A 539 -21.97 -6.53 -10.27
C ALA A 539 -21.39 -5.10 -10.16
N PRO A 540 -20.09 -4.90 -10.42
CA PRO A 540 -19.44 -3.59 -10.32
C PRO A 540 -20.10 -2.55 -11.22
N GLU A 541 -20.39 -1.37 -10.65
CA GLU A 541 -20.85 -0.18 -11.37
C GLU A 541 -19.82 0.96 -11.30
N SER A 542 -19.94 1.91 -12.22
CA SER A 542 -19.18 3.18 -12.23
C SER A 542 -20.00 4.28 -12.90
N ALA A 543 -19.62 5.54 -12.67
CA ALA A 543 -20.03 6.63 -13.53
C ALA A 543 -19.32 6.57 -14.90
N ARG A 544 -19.63 7.53 -15.78
CA ARG A 544 -19.01 7.62 -17.10
C ARG A 544 -17.49 7.81 -16.93
N PRO A 545 -16.65 6.97 -17.57
CA PRO A 545 -15.21 7.18 -17.59
C PRO A 545 -14.82 8.54 -18.18
N ALA A 546 -13.67 9.06 -17.76
CA ALA A 546 -13.06 10.24 -18.35
C ALA A 546 -12.91 10.10 -19.87
N ASP A 547 -13.13 11.18 -20.61
CA ASP A 547 -12.89 11.23 -22.05
C ASP A 547 -11.39 11.48 -22.29
N VAL A 548 -10.67 10.41 -22.63
CA VAL A 548 -9.22 10.43 -22.82
C VAL A 548 -8.82 9.89 -24.19
N ASP A 549 -7.84 10.55 -24.81
CA ASP A 549 -7.14 10.04 -25.99
C ASP A 549 -5.80 9.42 -25.58
N THR A 550 -5.69 8.10 -25.67
CA THR A 550 -4.47 7.36 -25.31
C THR A 550 -3.52 7.32 -26.50
N GLN A 551 -2.43 8.09 -26.43
CA GLN A 551 -1.39 8.08 -27.46
C GLN A 551 -0.41 6.92 -27.30
N ARG A 552 -0.13 6.52 -26.06
CA ARG A 552 0.71 5.35 -25.74
C ARG A 552 0.10 4.59 -24.58
N SER A 553 -0.16 3.30 -24.78
CA SER A 553 -0.66 2.43 -23.72
C SER A 553 0.43 2.17 -22.67
N PRO A 554 0.04 1.96 -21.40
CA PRO A 554 0.96 1.48 -20.37
C PRO A 554 1.62 0.15 -20.75
N ALA A 555 2.88 -0.04 -20.36
CA ALA A 555 3.67 -1.22 -20.70
C ALA A 555 4.61 -1.62 -19.54
N PRO A 556 4.07 -2.07 -18.39
CA PRO A 556 4.89 -2.47 -17.27
C PRO A 556 5.68 -3.74 -17.57
N ARG A 557 6.92 -3.82 -17.08
CA ARG A 557 7.81 -4.95 -17.29
C ARG A 557 8.70 -5.16 -16.07
N ARG A 558 8.94 -6.43 -15.74
CA ARG A 558 9.87 -6.85 -14.70
C ARG A 558 10.92 -7.77 -15.28
N THR A 559 12.17 -7.58 -14.89
CA THR A 559 13.31 -8.39 -15.35
C THR A 559 14.21 -8.72 -14.17
N ILE A 560 14.58 -9.99 -14.04
CA ILE A 560 15.63 -10.45 -13.13
C ILE A 560 16.85 -10.77 -14.00
N GLN A 561 18.01 -10.20 -13.67
CA GLN A 561 19.28 -10.42 -14.36
C GLN A 561 20.32 -10.95 -13.38
N GLU A 562 21.10 -11.93 -13.79
CA GLU A 562 22.24 -12.45 -13.04
C GLU A 562 23.52 -12.26 -13.86
N ASP A 563 24.52 -11.60 -13.26
CA ASP A 563 25.88 -11.61 -13.77
C ASP A 563 26.59 -12.88 -13.30
N VAL A 564 26.72 -13.85 -14.20
CA VAL A 564 27.33 -15.16 -13.90
C VAL A 564 28.78 -15.07 -13.40
N ALA A 565 29.52 -14.02 -13.74
CA ALA A 565 30.92 -13.88 -13.30
C ALA A 565 31.02 -13.40 -11.85
N SER A 566 30.13 -12.51 -11.43
CA SER A 566 30.15 -11.91 -10.09
C SER A 566 29.11 -12.52 -9.14
N GLY A 567 28.10 -13.20 -9.66
CA GLY A 567 26.91 -13.65 -8.93
C GLY A 567 25.93 -12.52 -8.59
N GLU A 568 26.18 -11.27 -9.00
CA GLU A 568 25.25 -10.17 -8.72
C GLU A 568 23.91 -10.40 -9.39
N VAL A 569 22.82 -10.20 -8.63
CA VAL A 569 21.45 -10.24 -9.14
C VAL A 569 20.90 -8.82 -9.16
N THR A 570 20.32 -8.43 -10.29
CA THR A 570 19.61 -7.16 -10.46
C THR A 570 18.14 -7.43 -10.77
N VAL A 571 17.24 -6.84 -9.98
CA VAL A 571 15.80 -6.76 -10.31
C VAL A 571 15.53 -5.39 -10.92
N ILE A 572 14.93 -5.38 -12.10
CA ILE A 572 14.58 -4.19 -12.87
C ILE A 572 13.07 -4.10 -12.98
N VAL A 573 12.53 -2.98 -12.51
CA VAL A 573 11.11 -2.63 -12.43
C VAL A 573 10.89 -1.49 -13.41
N GLU A 574 10.26 -1.75 -14.56
CA GLU A 574 9.93 -0.73 -15.57
C GLU A 574 8.42 -0.46 -15.56
N ASP A 575 7.99 0.73 -15.15
CA ASP A 575 6.60 1.18 -15.15
C ASP A 575 6.40 2.30 -16.16
N ASP A 576 6.06 1.96 -17.41
CA ASP A 576 5.53 2.94 -18.37
C ASP A 576 4.03 3.11 -18.12
N LEU A 577 3.64 4.27 -17.61
CA LEU A 577 2.23 4.62 -17.34
C LEU A 577 1.52 5.13 -18.60
N GLY A 578 2.21 5.13 -19.74
CA GLY A 578 1.68 5.54 -21.02
C GLY A 578 1.73 7.06 -21.24
N ALA A 579 0.99 7.49 -22.25
CA ALA A 579 0.78 8.89 -22.59
C ALA A 579 -0.68 9.08 -23.01
N MET A 580 -1.33 10.09 -22.45
CA MET A 580 -2.72 10.40 -22.72
C MET A 580 -2.99 11.90 -22.75
N THR A 581 -4.06 12.29 -23.41
CA THR A 581 -4.68 13.63 -23.31
C THR A 581 -6.07 13.51 -22.71
N LEU A 582 -6.36 14.34 -21.71
CA LEU A 582 -7.72 14.58 -21.22
C LEU A 582 -8.43 15.55 -22.18
N ASN A 583 -9.46 15.08 -22.88
CA ASN A 583 -10.06 15.78 -24.02
C ASN A 583 -10.92 17.00 -23.62
N ASP A 584 -11.42 17.00 -22.39
CA ASP A 584 -12.22 18.08 -21.81
C ASP A 584 -11.45 19.41 -21.69
N HIS A 585 -10.17 19.35 -21.35
CA HIS A 585 -9.32 20.53 -21.14
C HIS A 585 -7.95 20.47 -21.85
N GLY A 586 -7.71 19.45 -22.67
CA GLY A 586 -6.53 19.31 -23.53
C GLY A 586 -5.22 19.09 -22.78
N TYR A 587 -5.26 18.63 -21.52
CA TYR A 587 -4.05 18.38 -20.73
C TYR A 587 -3.46 17.05 -21.16
N ARG A 588 -2.22 17.04 -21.64
CA ARG A 588 -1.47 15.83 -21.92
C ARG A 588 -0.59 15.48 -20.73
N VAL A 589 -0.45 14.19 -20.45
CA VAL A 589 0.47 13.67 -19.43
C VAL A 589 1.12 12.39 -19.93
N ALA A 590 2.41 12.23 -19.65
CA ALA A 590 3.15 10.99 -19.87
C ALA A 590 4.14 10.77 -18.72
N GLN A 591 4.18 9.53 -18.22
CA GLN A 591 5.00 9.17 -17.06
C GLN A 591 5.64 7.80 -17.29
N SER A 592 6.89 7.67 -16.86
CA SER A 592 7.56 6.37 -16.79
C SER A 592 8.57 6.33 -15.65
N CYS A 593 8.72 5.17 -15.02
CA CYS A 593 9.75 4.88 -14.03
C CYS A 593 10.59 3.66 -14.46
N GLN A 594 11.88 3.70 -14.15
CA GLN A 594 12.72 2.51 -14.08
C GLN A 594 13.42 2.46 -12.72
N GLU A 595 13.21 1.37 -11.99
CA GLU A 595 13.91 1.07 -10.74
C GLU A 595 14.84 -0.12 -10.97
N ARG A 596 16.05 -0.05 -10.41
CA ARG A 596 17.07 -1.09 -10.51
C ARG A 596 17.61 -1.37 -9.12
N TYR A 597 17.26 -2.50 -8.55
CA TYR A 597 17.81 -2.98 -7.29
C TYR A 597 18.88 -4.03 -7.59
N THR A 598 20.07 -3.93 -6.98
CA THR A 598 21.15 -4.90 -7.17
C THR A 598 21.72 -5.38 -5.84
N ALA A 599 21.96 -6.69 -5.72
CA ALA A 599 22.64 -7.29 -4.58
C ALA A 599 23.74 -8.26 -5.04
N HIS A 600 24.82 -8.33 -4.25
CA HIS A 600 25.85 -9.36 -4.36
C HIS A 600 25.54 -10.49 -3.36
N PRO A 601 25.74 -11.77 -3.69
CA PRO A 601 25.30 -12.89 -2.85
C PRO A 601 25.94 -12.91 -1.45
N GLU A 602 27.15 -12.37 -1.32
CA GLU A 602 27.94 -12.44 -0.07
C GLU A 602 28.28 -11.09 0.57
N ASP A 603 28.14 -9.98 -0.16
CA ASP A 603 28.69 -8.68 0.27
C ASP A 603 27.58 -7.62 0.38
N PRO A 604 27.10 -7.32 1.60
CA PRO A 604 26.04 -6.34 1.81
C PRO A 604 26.41 -4.92 1.37
N SER A 605 27.70 -4.57 1.35
CA SER A 605 28.16 -3.23 0.94
C SER A 605 28.00 -2.97 -0.56
N ARG A 606 27.74 -4.02 -1.33
CA ARG A 606 27.49 -3.92 -2.77
C ARG A 606 26.01 -3.74 -3.13
N ALA A 607 25.13 -3.76 -2.13
CA ALA A 607 23.73 -3.44 -2.31
C ALA A 607 23.58 -2.00 -2.80
N ARG A 608 22.80 -1.84 -3.87
CA ARG A 608 22.57 -0.54 -4.51
C ARG A 608 21.21 -0.48 -5.18
N ALA A 609 20.66 0.72 -5.24
CA ALA A 609 19.45 1.02 -5.99
C ALA A 609 19.67 2.25 -6.87
N ASP A 610 19.22 2.19 -8.12
CA ASP A 610 19.18 3.31 -9.06
C ASP A 610 17.73 3.46 -9.57
N ILE A 611 17.14 4.65 -9.45
CA ILE A 611 15.76 4.91 -9.88
C ILE A 611 15.73 6.15 -10.78
N VAL A 612 15.02 6.06 -11.90
CA VAL A 612 14.83 7.16 -12.83
C VAL A 612 13.35 7.34 -13.15
N TRP A 613 12.84 8.54 -12.90
CA TRP A 613 11.51 8.97 -13.29
C TRP A 613 11.58 9.97 -14.43
N HIS A 614 10.68 9.82 -15.39
CA HIS A 614 10.39 10.82 -16.40
C HIS A 614 8.93 11.24 -16.31
N TYR A 615 8.70 12.54 -16.19
CA TYR A 615 7.40 13.18 -16.21
C TYR A 615 7.35 14.16 -17.39
N ARG A 616 6.25 14.16 -18.14
CA ARG A 616 5.93 15.18 -19.13
C ARG A 616 4.48 15.59 -19.00
N ALA A 617 4.23 16.88 -19.12
CA ALA A 617 2.88 17.41 -19.18
C ALA A 617 2.80 18.66 -20.05
N GLY A 618 1.62 18.94 -20.58
CA GLY A 618 1.42 20.16 -21.34
C GLY A 618 0.01 20.35 -21.88
N ARG A 619 -0.14 21.39 -22.68
CA ARG A 619 -1.33 21.68 -23.49
C ARG A 619 -0.84 22.35 -24.76
N ASP A 620 -1.25 21.86 -25.93
CA ASP A 620 -0.70 22.31 -27.22
C ASP A 620 -1.20 23.70 -27.65
N GLU A 621 -2.48 23.99 -27.39
CA GLU A 621 -3.15 25.20 -27.85
C GLU A 621 -4.08 25.79 -26.79
N GLY A 622 -4.44 27.07 -26.97
CA GLY A 622 -5.40 27.77 -26.11
C GLY A 622 -4.79 28.44 -24.86
N PRO A 623 -5.64 29.07 -24.04
CA PRO A 623 -5.22 29.66 -22.77
C PRO A 623 -4.52 28.62 -21.88
N GLY A 624 -3.39 29.01 -21.29
CA GLY A 624 -2.59 28.08 -20.49
C GLY A 624 -1.87 27.01 -21.32
N ARG A 625 -1.44 27.31 -22.55
CA ARG A 625 -0.46 26.49 -23.28
C ARG A 625 0.84 26.41 -22.48
N PHE A 626 1.38 25.21 -22.31
CA PHE A 626 2.64 24.94 -21.64
C PHE A 626 3.20 23.59 -22.11
N ASP A 627 4.51 23.38 -21.96
CA ASP A 627 5.16 22.10 -22.21
C ASP A 627 6.29 21.92 -21.21
N VAL A 628 6.14 20.99 -20.29
CA VAL A 628 7.15 20.74 -19.26
C VAL A 628 7.62 19.29 -19.31
N SER A 629 8.88 19.12 -18.92
CA SER A 629 9.40 17.80 -18.59
C SER A 629 10.22 17.88 -17.31
N VAL A 630 10.10 16.85 -16.48
CA VAL A 630 10.93 16.66 -15.30
C VAL A 630 11.56 15.28 -15.36
N GLU A 631 12.86 15.24 -15.15
CA GLU A 631 13.59 14.01 -14.90
C GLU A 631 14.09 14.01 -13.46
N SER A 632 13.79 12.94 -12.73
CA SER A 632 14.27 12.75 -11.35
C SER A 632 15.08 11.46 -11.28
N ARG A 633 16.25 11.51 -10.67
CA ARG A 633 17.16 10.38 -10.50
C ARG A 633 17.47 10.19 -9.02
N TYR A 634 17.47 8.95 -8.57
CA TYR A 634 17.96 8.53 -7.25
C TYR A 634 19.03 7.48 -7.39
N ARG A 635 20.01 7.53 -6.49
CA ARG A 635 20.96 6.47 -6.24
C ARG A 635 21.11 6.29 -4.73
N LEU A 636 20.97 5.04 -4.28
CA LEU A 636 21.28 4.62 -2.93
C LEU A 636 22.39 3.57 -2.99
N THR A 637 23.47 3.80 -2.24
CA THR A 637 24.53 2.82 -1.98
C THR A 637 24.80 2.76 -0.48
N CYS A 638 25.62 1.81 -0.04
CA CYS A 638 25.95 1.69 1.38
C CYS A 638 27.36 1.14 1.61
N ASP A 639 27.90 1.39 2.79
CA ASP A 639 28.93 0.56 3.41
C ASP A 639 28.37 -0.08 4.69
N GLU A 640 29.19 -0.70 5.54
CA GLU A 640 28.73 -1.33 6.79
C GLU A 640 28.10 -0.33 7.77
N THR A 641 28.43 0.96 7.69
CA THR A 641 28.08 1.97 8.71
C THR A 641 27.20 3.09 8.18
N THR A 642 27.12 3.27 6.87
CA THR A 642 26.53 4.46 6.26
C THR A 642 25.80 4.12 4.96
N PHE A 643 24.62 4.70 4.78
CA PHE A 643 23.93 4.84 3.51
C PHE A 643 24.36 6.14 2.83
N PHE A 644 24.60 6.09 1.53
CA PHE A 644 24.90 7.25 0.70
C PHE A 644 23.75 7.47 -0.28
N ILE A 645 23.07 8.60 -0.14
CA ILE A 645 21.92 8.96 -0.98
C ILE A 645 22.34 10.10 -1.90
N GLU A 646 22.21 9.88 -3.19
CA GLU A 646 22.37 10.90 -4.22
C GLU A 646 21.06 11.03 -5.00
N ALA A 647 20.63 12.27 -5.27
CA ALA A 647 19.49 12.52 -6.13
C ALA A 647 19.75 13.72 -7.04
N GLU A 648 19.12 13.73 -8.21
CA GLU A 648 19.14 14.83 -9.16
C GLU A 648 17.73 15.06 -9.70
N GLN A 649 17.32 16.31 -9.81
CA GLN A 649 16.09 16.70 -10.49
C GLN A 649 16.39 17.79 -11.51
N ILE A 650 15.94 17.59 -12.74
CA ILE A 650 16.09 18.53 -13.86
C ILE A 650 14.71 18.80 -14.43
N ALA A 651 14.31 20.07 -14.49
CA ALA A 651 13.05 20.49 -15.09
C ALA A 651 13.27 21.41 -16.28
N HIS A 652 12.48 21.20 -17.33
CA HIS A 652 12.46 22.02 -18.53
C HIS A 652 11.07 22.63 -18.75
N ASP A 653 11.03 23.88 -19.19
CA ASP A 653 9.85 24.59 -19.71
C ASP A 653 10.11 24.93 -21.17
N ASP A 654 9.24 24.47 -22.08
CA ASP A 654 9.40 24.63 -23.53
C ASP A 654 10.77 24.18 -24.07
N GLY A 655 11.35 23.16 -23.43
CA GLY A 655 12.65 22.59 -23.76
C GLY A 655 13.86 23.35 -23.19
N GLU A 656 13.65 24.49 -22.51
CA GLU A 656 14.70 25.21 -21.80
C GLU A 656 14.81 24.72 -20.36
N GLU A 657 16.03 24.45 -19.88
CA GLU A 657 16.26 24.07 -18.47
C GLU A 657 15.96 25.25 -17.56
N VAL A 658 14.96 25.11 -16.68
CA VAL A 658 14.52 26.14 -15.74
C VAL A 658 14.89 25.83 -14.29
N HIS A 659 15.23 24.57 -14.00
CA HIS A 659 15.62 24.12 -12.67
C HIS A 659 16.53 22.90 -12.76
N ARG A 660 17.56 22.90 -11.91
CA ARG A 660 18.39 21.73 -11.63
C ARG A 660 18.77 21.74 -10.15
N LYS A 661 18.49 20.65 -9.45
CA LYS A 661 18.87 20.47 -8.04
C LYS A 661 19.52 19.12 -7.86
N HIS A 662 20.58 19.11 -7.05
CA HIS A 662 21.29 17.90 -6.66
C HIS A 662 21.25 17.79 -5.15
N TRP A 663 21.05 16.57 -4.67
CA TRP A 663 21.19 16.23 -3.27
C TRP A 663 22.28 15.18 -3.12
N ARG A 664 23.02 15.29 -2.02
CA ARG A 664 23.94 14.27 -1.55
C ARG A 664 23.93 14.29 -0.03
N THR A 665 23.57 13.18 0.56
CA THR A 665 23.53 13.03 2.01
C THR A 665 23.97 11.63 2.45
N GLU A 666 24.21 11.51 3.75
CA GLU A 666 24.70 10.31 4.41
C GLU A 666 23.79 10.00 5.60
N VAL A 667 23.31 8.76 5.68
CA VAL A 667 22.46 8.30 6.79
C VAL A 667 23.16 7.14 7.50
N PRO A 668 23.43 7.23 8.81
CA PRO A 668 24.09 6.14 9.54
C PRO A 668 23.24 4.86 9.57
N ARG A 669 23.86 3.71 9.29
CA ARG A 669 23.30 2.36 9.43
C ARG A 669 23.38 1.91 10.88
N ARG A 670 22.32 2.18 11.65
CA ARG A 670 22.29 1.86 13.09
C ARG A 670 21.64 0.50 13.33
N ALA A 671 20.48 0.28 12.72
CA ALA A 671 19.72 -0.96 12.86
C ALA A 671 19.73 -1.83 11.60
N ILE A 672 20.10 -1.25 10.44
CA ILE A 672 19.94 -1.84 9.10
C ILE A 672 21.11 -1.50 8.20
#